data_AF-A0AAW3ZHL8-F1
#
_entry.id   AF-A0AAW3ZHL8-F1
#
_cell.length_a   1.000
_cell.length_b   1.000
_cell.length_c   1.000
_cell.angle_alpha   90.00
_cell.angle_beta   90.00
_cell.angle_gamma   90.00
#
_symmetry.space_group_name_H-M   'P 1'
#
loop_
_entity.id
_entity.type
_entity.pdbx_description
1 polymer ?
#
loop_
_entity_poly.entity_id
_entity_poly.type
_entity_poly.pdbx_seq_one_letter_code
_entity_poly.pdbx_strand_id
1 'polypeptide(L)'
;MSVLRARLLWAVFVGGMFAAAAVSADDWQELEAAAKKSVARPAALQSLPVEALQVFQRAGADKSSSAQILNIALQDGRRLTARSRSGSAKSGDGARSWGGVMDGADSRYQAVVTIGKEASFASLLSPQGRFEWMAQGDKGWLIDLGHPSFREPGFADDFMHDAMAHGHGQNEAGARLDRSPRSISRVGGKASTVIDVLFLYTQGFADRYPGSVAHTRIEHLMAVSNQGLANSRVDLALRLVGAEQVAYNDTDDNGIALENLRAAQSVSANVAGLQGVGERRNALGADLVILIRPHDIEVRGSCGIAFLFENRSDQGVNIVSDGFSGWSACPTSTFLHEVGHNLGAEHQNGANSPQAGFGTAYIAPSRFNTMMSSFGTGNPNRFLRLNTFSNPQIRCGGEACGVAGVADNARRVSNNMAAVAAYRAAVSAAPAPDFAAIDDDTDGDGLNDSEDAFPFDARWQTDRDRDGVADPVDAFPGDPNEFSDLDGDGIGDFQDSDRDGDGVVNVLDALPDDATDAVDSDQDRVGDSQDAFPFDRRESGDRDQDGIGDIADSDADGDGVNDLSDSAMDLLVVSAGNDRILRFEGDSGMFANIEVIGDFQPVAFGEYGRLIWDAPRKSLLALAEAGVMRYQRAPISQAQQLLYPSLSAGSPSLTGAFPSGFARDAQDRLYVSVTSNADLSRYDVIAGFALPAGQLNRPQLFAQPTRDVARTPDGRLWTLLRDGTLVEVNAENGSLGLQLPGTSVFNVPDAVDISAMIAGPDGALWFADRAGSRIWRLQPASGARASIVVAAGAGGLRQPGGLAFGPDGRLYVASTGSNQILRFDASAGQLIDVFSRVAPGVMLEPRALAFAPSIRDRYPRDAARQVRPVLGGWWNPQRSGHGLEVARVGDVLAVTWYTYSDDGKPTWYLAAAPFSGSVWQGELRSYRWDGSVATSEVVGSVQLSFSSDRAAEFSWSLPDSSGTERMQPLIVGNSSETQAPTAAWYPPTESGWGISFARQGEIGYALLFFYDSAGAPTWGLAAGAFDPQRMEFDLLQTFGPTRCPGCPGVEDPDNETIGSFRFDLQGSSQGRVSVSASAPGIDWQRSESEFVPLSDSPTDAAGRPRAFDGQ
;
A
#
# COMPACT_ATOMS: atom_id res chain seq x y z
N MET A 1 19.59 -29.80 26.06
CA MET A 1 20.48 -28.97 26.91
C MET A 1 21.88 -29.55 27.14
N SER A 2 22.09 -30.86 27.12
CA SER A 2 23.40 -31.51 27.36
C SER A 2 24.36 -31.52 26.16
N VAL A 3 23.85 -31.41 24.92
CA VAL A 3 24.68 -31.32 23.70
C VAL A 3 25.12 -29.88 23.39
N LEU A 4 24.32 -28.87 23.80
CA LEU A 4 24.65 -27.44 23.64
C LEU A 4 25.74 -26.95 24.59
N ARG A 5 25.82 -27.51 25.82
CA ARG A 5 26.89 -27.20 26.77
C ARG A 5 28.27 -27.71 26.31
N ALA A 6 28.33 -28.75 25.48
CA ALA A 6 29.58 -29.32 25.00
C ALA A 6 30.27 -28.46 23.92
N ARG A 7 29.51 -27.66 23.15
CA ARG A 7 30.09 -26.77 22.12
C ARG A 7 30.54 -25.41 22.68
N LEU A 8 29.87 -24.89 23.72
CA LEU A 8 30.26 -23.63 24.37
C LEU A 8 31.46 -23.77 25.34
N LEU A 9 31.65 -24.95 25.96
CA LEU A 9 32.79 -25.17 26.87
C LEU A 9 34.13 -25.40 26.15
N TRP A 10 34.12 -25.65 24.84
CA TRP A 10 35.37 -25.75 24.05
C TRP A 10 35.92 -24.38 23.62
N ALA A 11 35.10 -23.32 23.64
CA ALA A 11 35.50 -21.98 23.21
C ALA A 11 36.14 -21.12 24.32
N VAL A 12 36.18 -21.58 25.58
CA VAL A 12 36.65 -20.76 26.72
C VAL A 12 38.04 -21.19 27.26
N PHE A 13 38.64 -22.29 26.79
CA PHE A 13 39.86 -22.83 27.41
C PHE A 13 41.15 -22.90 26.58
N VAL A 14 41.21 -22.33 25.36
CA VAL A 14 42.49 -22.18 24.65
C VAL A 14 42.59 -20.76 24.11
N GLY A 15 43.37 -19.93 24.81
CA GLY A 15 43.75 -18.61 24.33
C GLY A 15 44.74 -18.71 23.17
N GLY A 16 44.55 -17.85 22.17
CA GLY A 16 45.55 -17.53 21.16
C GLY A 16 45.07 -17.63 19.72
N MET A 17 44.78 -16.45 19.15
CA MET A 17 44.79 -16.12 17.71
C MET A 17 43.65 -16.63 16.80
N PHE A 18 43.04 -15.64 16.13
CA PHE A 18 42.20 -15.64 14.92
C PHE A 18 40.71 -16.04 14.94
N ALA A 19 39.96 -15.18 14.22
CA ALA A 19 38.59 -15.26 13.71
C ALA A 19 37.42 -15.01 14.70
N ALA A 20 36.93 -13.76 14.70
CA ALA A 20 35.53 -13.48 15.02
C ALA A 20 34.67 -14.21 13.98
N ALA A 21 34.05 -15.32 14.36
CA ALA A 21 33.01 -15.92 13.55
C ALA A 21 31.82 -14.96 13.54
N ALA A 22 31.49 -14.39 12.39
CA ALA A 22 30.26 -13.65 12.19
C ALA A 22 29.09 -14.60 12.47
N VAL A 23 28.30 -14.27 13.49
CA VAL A 23 27.01 -14.92 13.75
C VAL A 23 26.09 -14.49 12.60
N SER A 24 25.52 -15.45 11.87
CA SER A 24 24.64 -15.15 10.74
C SER A 24 23.34 -14.48 11.23
N ALA A 25 22.64 -13.76 10.34
CA ALA A 25 21.33 -13.18 10.68
C ALA A 25 20.32 -14.26 11.14
N ASP A 26 20.44 -15.48 10.59
CA ASP A 26 19.62 -16.64 10.95
C ASP A 26 19.93 -17.14 12.37
N ASP A 27 21.21 -17.16 12.76
CA ASP A 27 21.63 -17.50 14.12
C ASP A 27 21.15 -16.45 15.14
N TRP A 28 21.11 -15.17 14.75
CA TRP A 28 20.56 -14.10 15.58
C TRP A 28 19.05 -14.24 15.76
N GLN A 29 18.31 -14.56 14.70
CA GLN A 29 16.86 -14.82 14.79
C GLN A 29 16.54 -16.06 15.63
N GLU A 30 17.33 -17.13 15.53
CA GLU A 30 17.16 -18.31 16.38
C GLU A 30 17.46 -18.01 17.85
N LEU A 31 18.51 -17.23 18.15
CA LEU A 31 18.84 -16.79 19.50
C LEU A 31 17.77 -15.86 20.09
N GLU A 32 17.23 -14.94 19.29
CA GLU A 32 16.17 -14.03 19.71
C GLU A 32 14.84 -14.77 19.93
N ALA A 33 14.46 -15.69 19.03
CA ALA A 33 13.29 -16.55 19.19
C ALA A 33 13.43 -17.48 20.40
N ALA A 34 14.63 -18.01 20.66
CA ALA A 34 14.92 -18.81 21.86
C ALA A 34 14.86 -17.96 23.14
N ALA A 35 15.36 -16.72 23.11
CA ALA A 35 15.26 -15.78 24.22
C ALA A 35 13.79 -15.43 24.51
N LYS A 36 12.99 -15.10 23.49
CA LYS A 36 11.53 -14.83 23.58
C LYS A 36 10.72 -16.04 24.09
N LYS A 37 11.14 -17.26 23.77
CA LYS A 37 10.53 -18.51 24.29
C LYS A 37 10.97 -18.86 25.72
N SER A 38 12.17 -18.47 26.13
CA SER A 38 12.73 -18.77 27.46
C SER A 38 12.20 -17.87 28.58
N VAL A 39 11.63 -16.71 28.24
CA VAL A 39 11.07 -15.75 29.19
C VAL A 39 9.64 -16.17 29.54
N ALA A 40 9.42 -16.58 30.80
CA ALA A 40 8.07 -16.87 31.31
C ALA A 40 7.14 -15.68 31.09
N ARG A 41 6.05 -15.89 30.35
CA ARG A 41 5.03 -14.88 30.05
C ARG A 41 3.96 -14.86 31.14
N PRO A 42 3.44 -13.67 31.51
CA PRO A 42 2.26 -13.58 32.36
C PRO A 42 1.03 -14.16 31.64
N ALA A 43 0.02 -14.59 32.40
CA ALA A 43 -1.20 -15.21 31.87
C ALA A 43 -1.84 -14.38 30.75
N ALA A 44 -1.86 -13.05 30.89
CA ALA A 44 -2.36 -12.09 29.91
C ALA A 44 -1.73 -12.18 28.51
N LEU A 45 -0.51 -12.74 28.39
CA LEU A 45 0.25 -12.81 27.14
C LEU A 45 0.47 -14.26 26.66
N GLN A 46 -0.13 -15.25 27.33
CA GLN A 46 0.06 -16.66 26.97
C GLN A 46 -0.61 -17.02 25.63
N SER A 47 -1.73 -16.36 25.29
CA SER A 47 -2.44 -16.58 24.03
C SER A 47 -1.82 -15.84 22.83
N LEU A 48 -0.76 -15.06 23.03
CA LEU A 48 -0.15 -14.23 21.98
C LEU A 48 0.87 -14.99 21.11
N PRO A 49 0.85 -14.78 19.78
CA PRO A 49 1.92 -15.24 18.90
C PRO A 49 3.26 -14.61 19.31
N VAL A 50 4.34 -15.39 19.26
CA VAL A 50 5.68 -14.98 19.73
C VAL A 50 6.24 -13.84 18.89
N GLU A 51 5.83 -13.80 17.62
CA GLU A 51 6.30 -12.91 16.57
C GLU A 51 5.76 -11.48 16.75
N ALA A 52 4.58 -11.35 17.37
CA ALA A 52 3.97 -10.04 17.69
C ALA A 52 4.53 -9.42 18.99
N LEU A 53 5.51 -10.06 19.63
CA LEU A 53 6.05 -9.68 20.93
C LEU A 53 7.52 -9.26 20.84
N GLN A 54 7.84 -8.08 21.37
CA GLN A 54 9.20 -7.69 21.71
C GLN A 54 9.37 -7.66 23.24
N VAL A 55 10.46 -8.24 23.75
CA VAL A 55 10.74 -8.31 25.19
C VAL A 55 11.84 -7.31 25.53
N PHE A 56 11.68 -6.53 26.60
CA PHE A 56 12.70 -5.60 27.09
C PHE A 56 12.83 -5.63 28.62
N GLN A 57 13.94 -5.09 29.12
CA GLN A 57 14.17 -4.96 30.56
C GLN A 57 13.53 -3.69 31.08
N ARG A 58 12.83 -3.79 32.21
CA ARG A 58 12.25 -2.62 32.86
C ARG A 58 13.36 -1.81 33.53
N ALA A 59 13.68 -0.63 32.99
CA ALA A 59 14.47 0.35 33.73
C ALA A 59 13.60 1.01 34.81
N GLY A 60 14.19 1.25 35.99
CA GLY A 60 13.49 1.89 37.11
C GLY A 60 13.05 3.31 36.77
N ALA A 61 11.85 3.69 37.21
CA ALA A 61 11.39 5.08 37.12
C ALA A 61 12.27 5.97 37.99
N ASP A 62 12.87 7.02 37.41
CA ASP A 62 13.60 8.03 38.18
C ASP A 62 12.58 8.85 38.98
N LYS A 63 12.65 8.77 40.30
CA LYS A 63 11.70 9.40 41.22
C LYS A 63 11.98 10.89 41.46
N SER A 64 12.98 11.47 40.78
CA SER A 64 13.57 12.75 41.18
C SER A 64 13.17 14.00 40.38
N SER A 65 12.46 13.89 39.24
CA SER A 65 12.10 15.06 38.42
C SER A 65 10.59 15.35 38.40
N SER A 66 10.24 16.63 38.55
CA SER A 66 8.87 17.16 38.44
C SER A 66 8.27 17.05 37.03
N ALA A 67 9.08 16.76 36.01
CA ALA A 67 8.63 16.19 34.74
C ALA A 67 8.87 14.68 34.81
N GLN A 68 7.82 13.87 34.74
CA GLN A 68 7.95 12.40 34.77
C GLN A 68 8.59 11.97 33.45
N ILE A 69 9.90 11.75 33.46
CA ILE A 69 10.64 11.18 32.35
C ILE A 69 10.71 9.67 32.56
N LEU A 70 10.09 8.89 31.67
CA LEU A 70 10.19 7.42 31.70
C LEU A 70 11.23 6.98 30.68
N ASN A 71 12.33 6.40 31.17
CA ASN A 71 13.36 5.82 30.31
C ASN A 71 13.11 4.32 30.17
N ILE A 72 13.00 3.82 28.94
CA ILE A 72 12.84 2.40 28.64
C ILE A 72 14.09 1.94 27.88
N ALA A 73 14.75 0.90 28.39
CA ALA A 73 15.92 0.30 27.73
C ALA A 73 15.48 -0.94 26.94
N LEU A 74 15.69 -0.91 25.63
CA LEU A 74 15.47 -2.05 24.75
C LEU A 74 16.66 -3.03 24.84
N GLN A 75 16.45 -4.30 24.49
CA GLN A 75 17.50 -5.35 24.60
C GLN A 75 18.68 -5.11 23.64
N ASP A 76 18.48 -4.35 22.58
CA ASP A 76 19.50 -3.94 21.61
C ASP A 76 20.29 -2.69 22.04
N GLY A 77 20.04 -2.16 23.24
CA GLY A 77 20.73 -0.99 23.79
C GLY A 77 20.10 0.36 23.44
N ARG A 78 19.04 0.41 22.60
CA ARG A 78 18.28 1.63 22.31
C ARG A 78 17.47 2.09 23.53
N ARG A 79 17.16 3.40 23.58
CA ARG A 79 16.38 4.03 24.68
C ARG A 79 15.17 4.78 24.15
N LEU A 80 14.00 4.48 24.70
CA LEU A 80 12.80 5.32 24.53
C LEU A 80 12.68 6.26 25.72
N THR A 81 12.47 7.55 25.45
CA THR A 81 12.34 8.58 26.49
C THR A 81 10.94 9.17 26.43
N ALA A 82 10.12 8.85 27.43
CA ALA A 82 8.81 9.45 27.58
C ALA A 82 8.92 10.80 28.27
N ARG A 83 8.24 11.83 27.77
CA ARG A 83 8.09 13.10 28.46
C ARG A 83 6.60 13.36 28.72
N SER A 84 6.21 13.39 30.00
CA SER A 84 4.87 13.86 30.36
C SER A 84 4.71 15.32 29.94
N ARG A 85 3.75 15.58 29.05
CA ARG A 85 3.29 16.93 28.67
C ARG A 85 1.88 17.25 29.17
N SER A 86 1.06 16.25 29.54
CA SER A 86 -0.29 16.46 30.08
C SER A 86 -0.56 15.70 31.40
N GLY A 87 -1.66 16.08 32.06
CA GLY A 87 -1.96 15.83 33.47
C GLY A 87 -2.07 14.36 33.90
N SER A 88 -2.03 14.16 35.22
CA SER A 88 -2.00 12.84 35.84
C SER A 88 -3.27 12.53 36.64
N ALA A 89 -3.85 11.35 36.46
CA ALA A 89 -4.89 10.82 37.33
C ALA A 89 -4.27 9.87 38.37
N LYS A 90 -4.77 9.93 39.61
CA LYS A 90 -4.36 9.03 40.70
C LYS A 90 -5.60 8.34 41.26
N SER A 91 -5.61 7.01 41.26
CA SER A 91 -6.72 6.25 41.81
C SER A 91 -6.64 6.08 43.33
N GLY A 92 -7.75 5.63 43.93
CA GLY A 92 -7.84 5.29 45.36
C GLY A 92 -6.85 4.18 45.78
N ASP A 93 -6.52 3.28 44.86
CA ASP A 93 -5.59 2.15 45.06
C ASP A 93 -4.12 2.49 44.75
N GLY A 94 -3.86 3.73 44.34
CA GLY A 94 -2.51 4.26 44.15
C GLY A 94 -1.91 4.07 42.76
N ALA A 95 -2.66 3.54 41.78
CA ALA A 95 -2.26 3.56 40.38
C ALA A 95 -2.17 5.01 39.87
N ARG A 96 -1.23 5.26 38.96
CA ARG A 96 -1.03 6.58 38.36
C ARG A 96 -1.03 6.49 36.85
N SER A 97 -1.82 7.34 36.23
CA SER A 97 -1.93 7.43 34.76
C SER A 97 -1.56 8.81 34.27
N TRP A 98 -0.94 8.89 33.11
CA TRP A 98 -0.65 10.15 32.42
C TRP A 98 -0.67 9.94 30.90
N GLY A 99 -0.96 11.00 30.15
CA GLY A 99 -0.91 11.05 28.69
C GLY A 99 0.18 12.00 28.17
N GLY A 100 0.77 11.71 27.03
CA GLY A 100 1.71 12.61 26.37
C GLY A 100 2.43 11.96 25.20
N VAL A 101 3.69 12.35 24.98
CA VAL A 101 4.49 11.92 23.83
C VAL A 101 5.75 11.19 24.32
N MET A 102 6.18 10.17 23.60
CA MET A 102 7.47 9.52 23.77
C MET A 102 8.38 9.78 22.58
N ASP A 103 9.62 10.18 22.87
CA ASP A 103 10.68 10.35 21.89
C ASP A 103 11.37 8.98 21.65
N GLY A 104 11.29 8.46 20.42
CA GLY A 104 12.01 7.29 19.93
C GLY A 104 13.32 7.66 19.22
N ALA A 105 14.03 6.66 18.67
CA ALA A 105 15.28 6.88 17.94
C ALA A 105 15.09 7.65 16.62
N ASP A 106 13.95 7.44 15.95
CA ASP A 106 13.65 7.98 14.62
C ASP A 106 12.24 8.63 14.51
N SER A 107 11.44 8.67 15.60
CA SER A 107 10.04 9.18 15.56
C SER A 107 9.46 9.53 16.94
N ARG A 108 8.38 10.35 16.95
CA ARG A 108 7.58 10.67 18.15
C ARG A 108 6.32 9.79 18.21
N TYR A 109 5.94 9.36 19.42
CA TYR A 109 4.79 8.46 19.65
C TYR A 109 3.80 9.08 20.63
N GLN A 110 2.51 9.09 20.33
CA GLN A 110 1.49 9.34 21.35
C GLN A 110 1.50 8.20 22.36
N ALA A 111 1.41 8.50 23.65
CA ALA A 111 1.44 7.49 24.70
C ALA A 111 0.48 7.82 25.84
N VAL A 112 -0.27 6.81 26.26
CA VAL A 112 -0.99 6.81 27.53
C VAL A 112 -0.39 5.72 28.40
N VAL A 113 0.08 6.05 29.60
CA VAL A 113 0.79 5.11 30.48
C VAL A 113 0.08 5.04 31.83
N THR A 114 -0.15 3.82 32.32
CA THR A 114 -0.68 3.55 33.66
C THR A 114 0.28 2.68 34.45
N ILE A 115 0.69 3.14 35.64
CA ILE A 115 1.62 2.46 36.53
C ILE A 115 0.87 2.06 37.81
N GLY A 116 0.69 0.75 38.00
CA GLY A 116 0.14 0.16 39.20
C GLY A 116 1.21 -0.47 40.10
N LYS A 117 0.75 -1.12 41.18
CA LYS A 117 1.62 -1.74 42.19
C LYS A 117 2.37 -2.96 41.65
N GLU A 118 1.67 -3.83 40.91
CA GLU A 118 2.20 -5.11 40.43
C GLU A 118 2.48 -5.12 38.92
N ALA A 119 1.84 -4.24 38.14
CA ALA A 119 2.01 -4.14 36.70
C ALA A 119 1.97 -2.68 36.20
N SER A 120 2.35 -2.47 34.95
CA SER A 120 2.19 -1.21 34.23
C SER A 120 1.74 -1.49 32.80
N PHE A 121 0.92 -0.61 32.24
CA PHE A 121 0.35 -0.73 30.90
C PHE A 121 0.53 0.58 30.12
N ALA A 122 0.62 0.50 28.80
CA ALA A 122 0.62 1.67 27.94
C ALA A 122 0.03 1.36 26.57
N SER A 123 -0.64 2.36 26.00
CA SER A 123 -1.12 2.34 24.62
C SER A 123 -0.37 3.40 23.86
N LEU A 124 0.27 3.00 22.75
CA LEU A 124 1.16 3.81 21.94
C LEU A 124 0.61 3.91 20.51
N LEU A 125 0.63 5.11 19.94
CA LEU A 125 0.26 5.35 18.55
C LEU A 125 1.43 6.02 17.84
N SER A 126 1.81 5.47 16.69
CA SER A 126 2.86 5.99 15.81
C SER A 126 2.40 5.94 14.35
N PRO A 127 3.10 6.64 13.44
CA PRO A 127 2.84 6.53 12.00
C PRO A 127 2.94 5.10 11.46
N GLN A 128 3.75 4.27 12.11
CA GLN A 128 3.99 2.87 11.74
C GLN A 128 2.96 1.89 12.34
N GLY A 129 2.09 2.35 13.26
CA GLY A 129 1.01 1.54 13.82
C GLY A 129 0.73 1.75 15.31
N ARG A 130 -0.15 0.89 15.85
CA ARG A 130 -0.55 0.90 17.26
C ARG A 130 0.18 -0.19 18.02
N PHE A 131 0.76 0.19 19.16
CA PHE A 131 1.46 -0.74 20.04
C PHE A 131 0.84 -0.72 21.44
N GLU A 132 0.73 -1.89 22.06
CA GLU A 132 0.37 -2.03 23.46
C GLU A 132 1.58 -2.50 24.26
N TRP A 133 1.67 -2.04 25.50
CA TRP A 133 2.79 -2.33 26.38
C TRP A 133 2.28 -2.88 27.69
N MET A 134 2.94 -3.93 28.18
CA MET A 134 2.73 -4.45 29.52
C MET A 134 4.08 -4.66 30.20
N ALA A 135 4.19 -4.27 31.46
CA ALA A 135 5.33 -4.61 32.30
C ALA A 135 4.86 -5.22 33.62
N GLN A 136 5.51 -6.31 34.05
CA GLN A 136 5.22 -7.00 35.31
C GLN A 136 6.52 -7.53 35.90
N GLY A 137 6.81 -7.18 37.15
CA GLY A 137 8.13 -7.40 37.74
C GLY A 137 9.23 -6.55 37.07
N ASP A 138 10.34 -7.20 36.71
CA ASP A 138 11.53 -6.64 36.06
C ASP A 138 11.50 -6.72 34.52
N LYS A 139 10.41 -7.26 33.96
CA LYS A 139 10.25 -7.51 32.52
C LYS A 139 9.11 -6.68 31.94
N GLY A 140 9.24 -6.36 30.66
CA GLY A 140 8.13 -5.84 29.88
C GLY A 140 8.08 -6.39 28.46
N TRP A 141 6.90 -6.22 27.87
CA TRP A 141 6.50 -6.73 26.58
C TRP A 141 5.84 -5.61 25.78
N LEU A 142 6.30 -5.42 24.55
CA LEU A 142 5.70 -4.54 23.55
C LEU A 142 4.97 -5.44 22.56
N ILE A 143 3.73 -5.12 22.28
CA ILE A 143 2.78 -5.88 21.49
C ILE A 143 2.46 -5.02 20.28
N ASP A 144 2.80 -5.51 19.10
CA ASP A 144 2.43 -4.87 17.84
C ASP A 144 1.03 -5.31 17.44
N LEU A 145 0.04 -4.44 17.62
CA LEU A 145 -1.35 -4.73 17.22
C LEU A 145 -1.53 -4.69 15.70
N GLY A 146 -0.58 -4.10 14.97
CA GLY A 146 -0.53 -4.12 13.52
C GLY A 146 0.08 -5.39 12.93
N HIS A 147 0.58 -6.31 13.77
CA HIS A 147 1.21 -7.53 13.30
C HIS A 147 0.19 -8.40 12.52
N PRO A 148 0.53 -8.98 11.35
CA PRO A 148 -0.46 -9.65 10.50
C PRO A 148 -1.00 -11.00 11.03
N SER A 149 -0.64 -11.36 12.26
CA SER A 149 -1.28 -12.45 13.00
C SER A 149 -2.63 -12.05 13.59
N PHE A 150 -2.92 -10.74 13.67
CA PHE A 150 -4.21 -10.22 14.09
C PHE A 150 -5.07 -9.83 12.86
N ARG A 151 -6.37 -10.10 12.94
CA ARG A 151 -7.42 -9.62 12.03
C ARG A 151 -8.57 -9.05 12.86
N GLU A 152 -9.28 -8.06 12.32
CA GLU A 152 -10.52 -7.60 12.93
C GLU A 152 -11.67 -8.55 12.62
N PRO A 153 -12.60 -8.78 13.56
CA PRO A 153 -13.84 -9.50 13.29
C PRO A 153 -14.62 -8.89 12.12
N GLY A 154 -15.23 -9.73 11.29
CA GLY A 154 -16.20 -9.26 10.31
C GLY A 154 -17.46 -8.70 10.99
N PHE A 155 -18.13 -7.76 10.32
CA PHE A 155 -19.32 -7.04 10.79
C PHE A 155 -20.33 -7.92 11.55
N ALA A 156 -20.40 -7.75 12.86
CA ALA A 156 -21.62 -7.93 13.63
C ALA A 156 -21.99 -6.54 14.17
N ASP A 157 -23.27 -6.15 14.07
CA ASP A 157 -23.73 -4.88 14.67
C ASP A 157 -23.38 -4.91 16.17
N ASP A 158 -22.44 -4.07 16.60
CA ASP A 158 -21.99 -3.96 18.00
C ASP A 158 -22.85 -2.97 18.81
N PHE A 159 -24.02 -2.62 18.29
CA PHE A 159 -25.03 -1.87 19.02
C PHE A 159 -26.45 -2.39 18.78
N MET A 160 -27.32 -2.23 19.77
CA MET A 160 -28.74 -2.62 19.69
C MET A 160 -29.69 -1.40 19.73
N HIS A 161 -30.74 -1.46 18.91
CA HIS A 161 -31.93 -0.61 18.95
C HIS A 161 -33.15 -1.39 19.47
N ASP A 162 -34.10 -0.75 20.16
CA ASP A 162 -35.30 -1.43 20.73
C ASP A 162 -36.34 -1.87 19.65
N ALA A 163 -36.07 -1.65 18.36
CA ALA A 163 -37.02 -1.88 17.27
C ALA A 163 -37.02 -3.32 16.73
N MET A 164 -37.12 -4.32 17.60
CA MET A 164 -37.61 -5.68 17.27
C MET A 164 -38.43 -6.29 18.43
N ALA A 165 -39.37 -5.53 18.99
CA ALA A 165 -40.47 -6.10 19.77
C ALA A 165 -41.73 -5.26 19.65
N HIS A 166 -42.68 -5.78 18.85
CA HIS A 166 -44.04 -5.26 18.61
C HIS A 166 -44.18 -4.24 17.47
N GLY A 167 -44.69 -4.74 16.34
CA GLY A 167 -45.16 -3.88 15.26
C GLY A 167 -46.32 -3.00 15.73
N HIS A 168 -46.20 -1.69 15.55
CA HIS A 168 -47.31 -0.78 15.29
C HIS A 168 -46.76 0.59 14.81
N GLY A 169 -47.30 1.04 13.66
CA GLY A 169 -47.85 2.38 13.48
C GLY A 169 -46.91 3.60 13.56
N GLN A 170 -46.75 4.25 12.42
CA GLN A 170 -46.28 5.63 12.31
C GLN A 170 -47.02 6.60 13.26
N ASN A 171 -46.25 7.57 13.77
CA ASN A 171 -46.59 8.93 14.22
C ASN A 171 -46.18 9.20 15.67
N GLU A 172 -45.03 9.84 15.89
CA GLU A 172 -44.92 10.91 16.90
C GLU A 172 -43.97 12.02 16.41
N ALA A 173 -44.53 13.22 16.26
CA ALA A 173 -43.78 14.44 16.07
C ALA A 173 -43.24 14.90 17.44
N GLY A 174 -41.91 15.03 17.59
CA GLY A 174 -41.32 15.48 18.86
C GLY A 174 -39.90 16.03 18.72
N ALA A 175 -39.76 17.33 18.99
CA ALA A 175 -38.53 18.14 19.12
C ALA A 175 -37.70 18.41 17.86
N ARG A 176 -37.87 19.61 17.29
CA ARG A 176 -36.88 20.24 16.39
C ARG A 176 -35.56 20.34 17.15
N LEU A 177 -34.56 19.57 16.72
CA LEU A 177 -33.18 19.65 17.19
C LEU A 177 -32.63 21.06 16.89
N ASP A 178 -32.06 21.69 17.91
CA ASP A 178 -31.40 22.99 17.81
C ASP A 178 -30.23 22.92 16.81
N ARG A 179 -30.34 23.71 15.74
CA ARG A 179 -29.36 23.76 14.63
C ARG A 179 -28.19 24.71 14.92
N SER A 180 -28.16 25.35 16.08
CA SER A 180 -27.14 26.35 16.41
C SER A 180 -25.82 25.68 16.83
N PRO A 181 -24.66 26.15 16.35
CA PRO A 181 -23.37 25.64 16.81
C PRO A 181 -23.15 26.07 18.27
N ARG A 182 -23.18 25.11 19.21
CA ARG A 182 -22.64 25.36 20.55
C ARG A 182 -21.12 25.33 20.46
N SER A 183 -20.49 26.40 20.91
CA SER A 183 -19.03 26.52 21.02
C SER A 183 -18.48 25.39 21.89
N ILE A 184 -17.75 24.47 21.28
CA ILE A 184 -17.09 23.37 21.99
C ILE A 184 -15.79 23.94 22.55
N SER A 185 -15.63 23.91 23.87
CA SER A 185 -14.39 24.32 24.53
C SER A 185 -13.87 23.18 25.38
N ARG A 186 -12.75 22.58 24.97
CA ARG A 186 -11.54 22.76 25.77
C ARG A 186 -10.22 22.54 25.04
N VAL A 187 -9.29 23.46 25.31
CA VAL A 187 -7.84 23.28 25.19
C VAL A 187 -7.28 23.37 26.62
N GLY A 188 -7.33 22.25 27.35
CA GLY A 188 -6.72 22.05 28.68
C GLY A 188 -7.58 22.31 29.94
N GLY A 189 -7.50 21.39 30.92
CA GLY A 189 -8.04 21.46 32.29
C GLY A 189 -9.18 20.47 32.62
N LYS A 190 -9.51 20.30 33.92
CA LYS A 190 -10.53 19.34 34.45
C LYS A 190 -11.95 19.47 33.89
N ALA A 191 -12.45 18.45 33.20
CA ALA A 191 -13.79 18.43 32.57
C ALA A 191 -14.94 18.91 33.49
N SER A 192 -15.92 19.62 32.91
CA SER A 192 -17.07 20.12 33.67
C SER A 192 -18.16 19.08 33.90
N THR A 193 -18.28 18.10 33.00
CA THR A 193 -19.20 16.96 33.11
C THR A 193 -18.44 15.70 33.47
N VAL A 194 -18.97 14.92 34.41
CA VAL A 194 -18.39 13.65 34.86
C VAL A 194 -19.45 12.57 34.80
N ILE A 195 -19.13 11.45 34.16
CA ILE A 195 -19.94 10.22 34.18
C ILE A 195 -19.27 9.23 35.12
N ASP A 196 -20.02 8.75 36.12
CA ASP A 196 -19.56 7.77 37.09
C ASP A 196 -19.71 6.34 36.56
N VAL A 197 -18.63 5.57 36.55
CA VAL A 197 -18.55 4.24 35.92
C VAL A 197 -18.27 3.16 36.96
N LEU A 198 -19.11 2.13 37.00
CA LEU A 198 -18.90 0.89 37.75
C LEU A 198 -18.44 -0.22 36.79
N PHE A 199 -17.25 -0.75 37.01
CA PHE A 199 -16.74 -1.93 36.30
C PHE A 199 -17.09 -3.22 37.06
N LEU A 200 -17.64 -4.19 36.35
CA LEU A 200 -17.80 -5.57 36.79
C LEU A 200 -16.86 -6.43 35.95
N TYR A 201 -16.10 -7.33 36.55
CA TYR A 201 -15.19 -8.21 35.82
C TYR A 201 -15.42 -9.68 36.17
N THR A 202 -15.34 -10.56 35.16
CA THR A 202 -15.59 -11.99 35.33
C THR A 202 -14.38 -12.72 35.93
N GLN A 203 -14.59 -13.99 36.32
CA GLN A 203 -13.49 -14.86 36.75
C GLN A 203 -12.43 -15.03 35.66
N GLY A 204 -12.80 -15.17 34.38
CA GLY A 204 -11.84 -15.29 33.30
C GLY A 204 -10.95 -14.04 33.17
N PHE A 205 -11.49 -12.85 33.40
CA PHE A 205 -10.70 -11.62 33.42
C PHE A 205 -9.73 -11.60 34.62
N ALA A 206 -10.19 -12.03 35.80
CA ALA A 206 -9.35 -12.14 36.99
C ALA A 206 -8.22 -13.18 36.83
N ASP A 207 -8.48 -14.29 36.15
CA ASP A 207 -7.49 -15.32 35.83
C ASP A 207 -6.42 -14.77 34.87
N ARG A 208 -6.82 -13.92 33.92
CA ARG A 208 -5.92 -13.23 33.00
C ARG A 208 -5.04 -12.19 33.69
N TYR A 209 -5.61 -11.46 34.65
CA TYR A 209 -4.95 -10.38 35.39
C TYR A 209 -5.05 -10.58 36.91
N PRO A 210 -4.23 -11.47 37.49
CA PRO A 210 -4.36 -11.84 38.90
C PRO A 210 -4.00 -10.69 39.85
N GLY A 211 -4.70 -10.64 40.99
CA GLY A 211 -4.40 -9.69 42.07
C GLY A 211 -4.69 -8.24 41.68
N SER A 212 -3.77 -7.31 41.99
CA SER A 212 -3.96 -5.88 41.71
C SER A 212 -3.76 -5.51 40.23
N VAL A 213 -3.34 -6.47 39.40
CA VAL A 213 -3.15 -6.29 37.96
C VAL A 213 -4.48 -6.01 37.26
N ALA A 214 -5.57 -6.69 37.64
CA ALA A 214 -6.92 -6.45 37.09
C ALA A 214 -7.34 -4.98 37.25
N HIS A 215 -7.23 -4.44 38.47
CA HIS A 215 -7.52 -3.04 38.74
C HIS A 215 -6.63 -2.10 37.93
N THR A 216 -5.33 -2.41 37.82
CA THR A 216 -4.40 -1.59 37.03
C THR A 216 -4.76 -1.57 35.54
N ARG A 217 -5.27 -2.68 34.99
CA ARG A 217 -5.74 -2.75 33.59
C ARG A 217 -7.03 -1.94 33.39
N ILE A 218 -7.98 -2.01 34.33
CA ILE A 218 -9.22 -1.21 34.29
C ILE A 218 -8.88 0.29 34.35
N GLU A 219 -7.99 0.70 35.24
CA GLU A 219 -7.49 2.09 35.31
C GLU A 219 -6.81 2.53 34.00
N HIS A 220 -6.14 1.60 33.31
CA HIS A 220 -5.55 1.88 32.00
C HIS A 220 -6.60 2.11 30.91
N LEU A 221 -7.68 1.31 30.87
CA LEU A 221 -8.82 1.53 29.97
C LEU A 221 -9.47 2.90 30.23
N MET A 222 -9.66 3.27 31.51
CA MET A 222 -10.17 4.59 31.89
C MET A 222 -9.25 5.73 31.46
N ALA A 223 -7.93 5.56 31.56
CA ALA A 223 -6.96 6.58 31.16
C ALA A 223 -6.94 6.80 29.64
N VAL A 224 -6.90 5.72 28.85
CA VAL A 224 -6.96 5.80 27.38
C VAL A 224 -8.26 6.46 26.92
N SER A 225 -9.36 6.13 27.59
CA SER A 225 -10.68 6.71 27.28
C SER A 225 -10.75 8.21 27.59
N ASN A 226 -10.26 8.64 28.75
CA ASN A 226 -10.22 10.06 29.09
C ASN A 226 -9.26 10.85 28.16
N GLN A 227 -8.15 10.25 27.74
CA GLN A 227 -7.29 10.85 26.72
C GLN A 227 -8.03 10.98 25.37
N GLY A 228 -8.85 9.99 25.00
CA GLY A 228 -9.61 10.04 23.75
C GLY A 228 -10.69 11.12 23.76
N LEU A 229 -11.39 11.30 24.88
CA LEU A 229 -12.33 12.41 25.08
C LEU A 229 -11.64 13.77 24.97
N ALA A 230 -10.45 13.91 25.56
CA ALA A 230 -9.64 15.12 25.48
C ALA A 230 -9.17 15.41 24.05
N ASN A 231 -8.64 14.41 23.34
CA ASN A 231 -8.25 14.51 21.92
C ASN A 231 -9.43 14.95 21.04
N SER A 232 -10.63 14.46 21.36
CA SER A 232 -11.86 14.78 20.65
C SER A 232 -12.45 16.16 20.98
N ARG A 233 -11.82 16.90 21.91
CA ARG A 233 -12.34 18.15 22.51
C ARG A 233 -13.75 18.02 23.10
N VAL A 234 -14.08 16.86 23.69
CA VAL A 234 -15.35 16.66 24.40
C VAL A 234 -15.16 17.03 25.88
N ASP A 235 -16.01 17.90 26.44
CA ASP A 235 -15.94 18.35 27.85
C ASP A 235 -16.59 17.33 28.81
N LEU A 236 -16.09 16.09 28.75
CA LEU A 236 -16.53 14.95 29.54
C LEU A 236 -15.32 14.24 30.13
N ALA A 237 -15.43 13.79 31.39
CA ALA A 237 -14.53 12.81 31.98
C ALA A 237 -15.29 11.59 32.49
N LEU A 238 -14.69 10.42 32.33
CA LEU A 238 -15.16 9.17 32.93
C LEU A 238 -14.44 8.97 34.27
N ARG A 239 -15.21 8.73 35.34
CA ARG A 239 -14.67 8.51 36.69
C ARG A 239 -15.02 7.12 37.18
N LEU A 240 -14.00 6.32 37.51
CA LEU A 240 -14.20 5.00 38.08
C LEU A 240 -14.69 5.15 39.54
N VAL A 241 -15.88 4.64 39.84
CA VAL A 241 -16.46 4.65 41.20
C VAL A 241 -16.43 3.28 41.88
N GLY A 242 -16.21 2.21 41.11
CA GLY A 242 -15.97 0.87 41.64
C GLY A 242 -15.52 -0.08 40.54
N ALA A 243 -14.75 -1.10 40.92
CA ALA A 243 -14.41 -2.24 40.07
C ALA A 243 -14.53 -3.53 40.90
N GLU A 244 -15.45 -4.41 40.52
CA GLU A 244 -15.83 -5.57 41.33
C GLU A 244 -15.84 -6.86 40.52
N GLN A 245 -15.33 -7.94 41.12
CA GLN A 245 -15.44 -9.26 40.52
C GLN A 245 -16.87 -9.80 40.66
N VAL A 246 -17.40 -10.39 39.58
CA VAL A 246 -18.70 -11.05 39.57
C VAL A 246 -18.58 -12.51 39.15
N ALA A 247 -19.53 -13.33 39.58
CA ALA A 247 -19.59 -14.76 39.26
C ALA A 247 -20.31 -15.05 37.93
N TYR A 248 -20.38 -14.06 37.04
CA TYR A 248 -20.96 -14.21 35.71
C TYR A 248 -20.07 -15.13 34.86
N ASN A 249 -20.70 -16.04 34.11
CA ASN A 249 -19.95 -16.98 33.28
C ASN A 249 -19.42 -16.27 32.03
N ASP A 250 -18.36 -16.79 31.43
CA ASP A 250 -17.79 -16.25 30.19
C ASP A 250 -18.31 -16.98 28.93
N THR A 251 -19.30 -17.87 29.05
CA THR A 251 -19.62 -18.83 27.96
C THR A 251 -20.66 -18.34 26.95
N ASP A 252 -21.35 -17.25 27.25
CA ASP A 252 -22.41 -16.70 26.40
C ASP A 252 -21.91 -15.56 25.49
N ASP A 253 -22.71 -15.28 24.45
CA ASP A 253 -22.50 -14.20 23.49
C ASP A 253 -22.63 -12.81 24.15
N ASN A 254 -21.97 -11.81 23.57
CA ASN A 254 -21.97 -10.44 24.06
C ASN A 254 -23.39 -9.82 24.11
N GLY A 255 -24.26 -10.10 23.13
CA GLY A 255 -25.64 -9.61 23.14
C GLY A 255 -26.48 -10.18 24.28
N ILE A 256 -26.27 -11.47 24.59
CA ILE A 256 -26.94 -12.12 25.74
C ILE A 256 -26.46 -11.50 27.06
N ALA A 257 -25.14 -11.28 27.17
CA ALA A 257 -24.56 -10.64 28.35
C ALA A 257 -25.06 -9.20 28.54
N LEU A 258 -25.24 -8.44 27.45
CA LEU A 258 -25.76 -7.08 27.48
C LEU A 258 -27.19 -7.03 28.05
N GLU A 259 -28.09 -7.88 27.55
CA GLU A 259 -29.47 -7.96 28.04
C GLU A 259 -29.54 -8.47 29.49
N ASN A 260 -28.69 -9.44 29.86
CA ASN A 260 -28.59 -9.90 31.24
C ASN A 260 -28.09 -8.79 32.19
N LEU A 261 -27.12 -7.98 31.74
CA LEU A 261 -26.61 -6.84 32.51
C LEU A 261 -27.64 -5.73 32.64
N ARG A 262 -28.43 -5.46 31.59
CA ARG A 262 -29.59 -4.56 31.62
C ARG A 262 -30.64 -5.04 32.61
N ALA A 263 -31.00 -6.32 32.58
CA ALA A 263 -31.95 -6.91 33.52
C ALA A 263 -31.45 -6.81 34.98
N ALA A 264 -30.15 -7.00 35.21
CA ALA A 264 -29.52 -6.93 36.53
C ALA A 264 -29.50 -5.52 37.15
N GLN A 265 -29.87 -4.47 36.39
CA GLN A 265 -30.02 -3.10 36.90
C GLN A 265 -31.21 -2.94 37.85
N SER A 266 -32.21 -3.82 37.75
CA SER A 266 -33.33 -3.83 38.69
C SER A 266 -32.88 -4.43 40.03
N VAL A 267 -33.17 -3.72 41.13
CA VAL A 267 -32.84 -4.17 42.50
C VAL A 267 -33.53 -5.47 42.89
N SER A 268 -34.61 -5.87 42.20
CA SER A 268 -35.31 -7.13 42.43
C SER A 268 -34.92 -8.25 41.45
N ALA A 269 -33.99 -8.01 40.52
CA ALA A 269 -33.61 -8.99 39.52
C ALA A 269 -32.67 -10.06 40.10
N ASN A 270 -32.93 -11.32 39.76
CA ASN A 270 -32.09 -12.45 40.11
C ASN A 270 -31.44 -13.03 38.85
N VAL A 271 -30.51 -12.28 38.27
CA VAL A 271 -29.70 -12.73 37.13
C VAL A 271 -28.51 -13.52 37.67
N ALA A 272 -28.34 -14.75 37.19
CA ALA A 272 -27.28 -15.64 37.66
C ALA A 272 -25.89 -15.02 37.45
N GLY A 273 -25.13 -14.86 38.54
CA GLY A 273 -23.79 -14.28 38.50
C GLY A 273 -23.74 -12.75 38.59
N LEU A 274 -24.89 -12.06 38.47
CA LEU A 274 -25.02 -10.59 38.53
C LEU A 274 -26.00 -10.14 39.64
N GLN A 275 -26.18 -10.94 40.69
CA GLN A 275 -27.12 -10.61 41.76
C GLN A 275 -26.72 -9.33 42.50
N GLY A 276 -27.66 -8.40 42.70
CA GLY A 276 -27.43 -7.16 43.47
C GLY A 276 -26.64 -6.09 42.72
N VAL A 277 -26.46 -6.18 41.39
CA VAL A 277 -25.80 -5.13 40.60
C VAL A 277 -26.55 -3.80 40.69
N GLY A 278 -27.89 -3.80 40.57
CA GLY A 278 -28.70 -2.60 40.72
C GLY A 278 -28.55 -1.89 42.08
N GLU A 279 -28.43 -2.64 43.16
CA GLU A 279 -28.19 -2.08 44.51
C GLU A 279 -26.82 -1.39 44.59
N ARG A 280 -25.79 -2.03 44.05
CA ARG A 280 -24.41 -1.49 44.02
C ARG A 280 -24.30 -0.27 43.12
N ARG A 281 -24.91 -0.29 41.94
CA ARG A 281 -25.00 0.89 41.05
C ARG A 281 -25.60 2.08 41.79
N ASN A 282 -26.70 1.86 42.53
CA ASN A 282 -27.34 2.93 43.30
C ASN A 282 -26.46 3.40 44.47
N ALA A 283 -25.79 2.48 45.18
CA ALA A 283 -24.93 2.80 46.32
C ALA A 283 -23.69 3.62 45.91
N LEU A 284 -23.12 3.34 44.75
CA LEU A 284 -21.95 4.03 44.21
C LEU A 284 -22.31 5.26 43.37
N GLY A 285 -23.59 5.44 43.04
CA GLY A 285 -24.05 6.51 42.16
C GLY A 285 -23.57 6.36 40.72
N ALA A 286 -23.37 5.13 40.24
CA ALA A 286 -22.81 4.88 38.91
C ALA A 286 -23.83 5.16 37.80
N ASP A 287 -23.48 6.05 36.89
CA ASP A 287 -24.24 6.38 35.69
C ASP A 287 -24.16 5.25 34.66
N LEU A 288 -22.98 4.65 34.49
CA LEU A 288 -22.75 3.52 33.59
C LEU A 288 -22.27 2.28 34.34
N VAL A 289 -22.71 1.10 33.89
CA VAL A 289 -22.22 -0.21 34.39
C VAL A 289 -21.64 -1.02 33.25
N ILE A 290 -20.36 -1.37 33.38
CA ILE A 290 -19.57 -2.05 32.35
C ILE A 290 -19.31 -3.46 32.82
N LEU A 291 -19.57 -4.47 31.98
CA LEU A 291 -19.09 -5.84 32.25
C LEU A 291 -17.90 -6.14 31.34
N ILE A 292 -16.72 -6.31 31.93
CA ILE A 292 -15.50 -6.68 31.22
C ILE A 292 -15.19 -8.17 31.36
N ARG A 293 -14.83 -8.78 30.24
CA ARG A 293 -14.55 -10.22 30.11
C ARG A 293 -13.36 -10.44 29.18
N PRO A 294 -12.69 -11.61 29.21
CA PRO A 294 -11.63 -11.90 28.26
C PRO A 294 -12.15 -11.83 26.82
N HIS A 295 -11.29 -11.45 25.87
CA HIS A 295 -11.60 -11.63 24.46
C HIS A 295 -11.70 -13.10 24.10
N ASP A 296 -12.74 -13.46 23.34
CA ASP A 296 -12.90 -14.76 22.69
C ASP A 296 -13.73 -14.62 21.42
N ILE A 297 -13.05 -14.51 20.28
CA ILE A 297 -13.72 -14.20 19.03
C ILE A 297 -14.58 -15.35 18.51
N GLU A 298 -14.18 -16.60 18.79
CA GLU A 298 -14.86 -17.81 18.31
C GLU A 298 -16.23 -18.02 18.97
N VAL A 299 -16.41 -17.47 20.18
CA VAL A 299 -17.64 -17.65 20.97
C VAL A 299 -18.49 -16.37 21.04
N ARG A 300 -17.87 -15.17 20.97
CA ARG A 300 -18.53 -13.90 21.35
C ARG A 300 -18.68 -12.88 20.22
N GLY A 301 -18.17 -13.17 19.01
CA GLY A 301 -18.45 -12.43 17.78
C GLY A 301 -17.88 -11.00 17.65
N SER A 302 -17.71 -10.25 18.75
CA SER A 302 -17.27 -8.85 18.75
C SER A 302 -16.34 -8.50 19.93
N CYS A 303 -15.69 -7.33 19.84
CA CYS A 303 -14.88 -6.78 20.92
C CYS A 303 -15.70 -6.07 22.01
N GLY A 304 -16.95 -5.74 21.72
CA GLY A 304 -17.86 -5.12 22.67
C GLY A 304 -19.27 -5.06 22.09
N ILE A 305 -20.22 -4.69 22.94
CA ILE A 305 -21.57 -4.33 22.52
C ILE A 305 -22.20 -3.36 23.51
N ALA A 306 -23.01 -2.42 23.00
CA ALA A 306 -23.71 -1.43 23.82
C ALA A 306 -25.13 -1.12 23.29
N PHE A 307 -25.97 -0.50 24.11
CA PHE A 307 -27.19 0.12 23.62
C PHE A 307 -26.90 1.50 23.04
N LEU A 308 -27.53 1.84 21.90
CA LEU A 308 -27.52 3.21 21.41
C LEU A 308 -28.37 4.10 22.34
N PHE A 309 -27.96 5.37 22.47
CA PHE A 309 -28.64 6.33 23.34
C PHE A 309 -30.12 6.57 22.97
N GLU A 310 -31.02 6.17 23.87
CA GLU A 310 -32.45 6.53 23.82
C GLU A 310 -32.90 7.26 25.11
N ASN A 311 -31.94 7.80 25.86
CA ASN A 311 -32.16 8.48 27.14
C ASN A 311 -32.88 7.61 28.20
N ARG A 312 -32.53 6.32 28.30
CA ARG A 312 -33.03 5.43 29.36
C ARG A 312 -31.90 4.95 30.26
N SER A 313 -32.07 5.11 31.58
CA SER A 313 -31.00 4.79 32.53
C SER A 313 -30.69 3.28 32.62
N ASP A 314 -31.62 2.40 32.26
CA ASP A 314 -31.39 0.95 32.19
C ASP A 314 -30.51 0.55 30.99
N GLN A 315 -30.43 1.38 29.94
CA GLN A 315 -29.51 1.22 28.81
C GLN A 315 -28.11 1.77 29.05
N GLY A 316 -27.84 2.39 30.21
CA GLY A 316 -26.49 2.81 30.62
C GLY A 316 -25.59 1.64 30.99
N VAL A 317 -25.50 0.65 30.11
CA VAL A 317 -24.74 -0.59 30.26
C VAL A 317 -24.03 -0.94 28.95
N ASN A 318 -22.86 -1.56 29.05
CA ASN A 318 -22.17 -2.15 27.91
C ASN A 318 -21.30 -3.35 28.32
N ILE A 319 -20.92 -4.14 27.32
CA ILE A 319 -20.02 -5.28 27.45
C ILE A 319 -18.71 -4.95 26.72
N VAL A 320 -17.59 -5.23 27.37
CA VAL A 320 -16.25 -5.02 26.79
C VAL A 320 -15.45 -6.31 26.88
N SER A 321 -14.89 -6.74 25.76
CA SER A 321 -13.91 -7.81 25.69
C SER A 321 -12.49 -7.24 25.76
N ASP A 322 -11.63 -7.80 26.62
CA ASP A 322 -10.23 -7.36 26.77
C ASP A 322 -9.23 -8.46 26.44
N GLY A 323 -8.20 -8.07 25.69
CA GLY A 323 -7.06 -8.89 25.33
C GLY A 323 -7.21 -9.58 23.98
N PHE A 324 -6.69 -10.80 23.91
CA PHE A 324 -6.40 -11.50 22.65
C PHE A 324 -7.01 -12.91 22.64
N SER A 325 -7.61 -13.29 21.50
CA SER A 325 -8.10 -14.65 21.23
C SER A 325 -7.84 -15.06 19.78
N GLY A 326 -7.18 -16.20 19.59
CA GLY A 326 -6.89 -16.75 18.26
C GLY A 326 -6.20 -15.75 17.35
N TRP A 327 -6.90 -15.37 16.28
CA TRP A 327 -6.47 -14.40 15.27
C TRP A 327 -6.92 -12.97 15.55
N SER A 328 -7.56 -12.66 16.69
CA SER A 328 -8.17 -11.34 16.95
C SER A 328 -7.66 -10.70 18.24
N ALA A 329 -7.59 -9.37 18.22
CA ALA A 329 -7.17 -8.52 19.34
C ALA A 329 -8.17 -7.38 19.53
N CYS A 330 -8.59 -7.13 20.77
CA CYS A 330 -9.40 -5.95 21.08
C CYS A 330 -8.50 -4.81 21.56
N PRO A 331 -8.48 -3.66 20.84
CA PRO A 331 -7.67 -2.53 21.25
C PRO A 331 -8.19 -1.90 22.54
N THR A 332 -7.31 -1.23 23.29
CA THR A 332 -7.67 -0.56 24.54
C THR A 332 -8.72 0.55 24.34
N SER A 333 -8.87 1.07 23.11
CA SER A 333 -9.91 2.05 22.75
C SER A 333 -11.33 1.47 22.65
N THR A 334 -11.51 0.14 22.63
CA THR A 334 -12.84 -0.50 22.57
C THR A 334 -13.75 -0.04 23.72
N PHE A 335 -13.21 0.14 24.92
CA PHE A 335 -14.03 0.61 26.04
C PHE A 335 -14.69 1.98 25.76
N LEU A 336 -13.93 2.96 25.25
CA LEU A 336 -14.50 4.26 24.90
C LEU A 336 -15.45 4.18 23.70
N HIS A 337 -15.18 3.28 22.76
CA HIS A 337 -16.08 2.99 21.63
C HIS A 337 -17.49 2.60 22.11
N GLU A 338 -17.59 1.63 23.02
CA GLU A 338 -18.87 1.17 23.57
C GLU A 338 -19.56 2.25 24.42
N VAL A 339 -18.78 3.06 25.15
CA VAL A 339 -19.32 4.24 25.86
C VAL A 339 -19.83 5.27 24.87
N GLY A 340 -19.21 5.40 23.69
CA GLY A 340 -19.65 6.22 22.58
C GLY A 340 -21.08 5.87 22.14
N HIS A 341 -21.39 4.58 21.96
CA HIS A 341 -22.75 4.12 21.65
C HIS A 341 -23.77 4.51 22.73
N ASN A 342 -23.44 4.33 24.01
CA ASN A 342 -24.29 4.79 25.12
C ASN A 342 -24.50 6.32 25.14
N LEU A 343 -23.60 7.08 24.50
CA LEU A 343 -23.68 8.53 24.32
C LEU A 343 -24.26 8.93 22.94
N GLY A 344 -24.65 7.94 22.14
CA GLY A 344 -25.31 8.11 20.85
C GLY A 344 -24.37 8.30 19.66
N ALA A 345 -23.07 8.06 19.82
CA ALA A 345 -22.15 8.00 18.69
C ALA A 345 -22.37 6.71 17.91
N GLU A 346 -22.35 6.79 16.58
CA GLU A 346 -22.63 5.70 15.65
C GLU A 346 -21.42 5.48 14.73
N HIS A 347 -21.39 4.31 14.08
CA HIS A 347 -20.43 4.01 13.01
C HIS A 347 -20.70 4.84 11.75
N GLN A 348 -19.81 4.74 10.76
CA GLN A 348 -20.00 5.32 9.43
C GLN A 348 -21.14 4.58 8.69
N ASN A 349 -22.06 5.34 8.07
CA ASN A 349 -23.15 4.84 7.22
C ASN A 349 -24.26 3.98 7.87
N GLY A 350 -24.76 4.37 9.04
CA GLY A 350 -26.07 3.92 9.54
C GLY A 350 -27.26 4.53 8.76
N ALA A 351 -27.48 4.15 7.50
CA ALA A 351 -28.59 4.67 6.68
C ALA A 351 -30.00 4.25 7.16
N ASN A 352 -30.11 3.40 8.19
CA ASN A 352 -31.37 2.86 8.70
C ASN A 352 -31.70 3.26 10.15
N SER A 353 -30.93 4.14 10.79
CA SER A 353 -31.27 4.65 12.12
C SER A 353 -32.25 5.84 12.01
N PRO A 354 -33.44 5.80 12.64
CA PRO A 354 -34.37 6.93 12.65
C PRO A 354 -33.85 8.19 13.38
N GLN A 355 -32.59 8.16 13.86
CA GLN A 355 -31.92 9.25 14.58
C GLN A 355 -30.78 9.90 13.77
N ALA A 356 -30.60 9.51 12.49
CA ALA A 356 -29.54 9.94 11.58
C ALA A 356 -29.36 11.46 11.57
N GLY A 357 -28.32 11.90 12.28
CA GLY A 357 -27.91 13.30 12.33
C GLY A 357 -26.54 13.40 12.97
N PHE A 358 -25.56 13.95 12.25
CA PHE A 358 -24.23 14.36 12.75
C PHE A 358 -23.39 13.33 13.52
N GLY A 359 -23.91 12.16 13.92
CA GLY A 359 -23.34 11.32 14.96
C GLY A 359 -22.53 10.16 14.43
N THR A 360 -22.10 10.18 13.16
CA THR A 360 -21.38 9.06 12.53
C THR A 360 -19.87 9.22 12.65
N ALA A 361 -19.18 8.09 12.60
CA ALA A 361 -17.73 8.07 12.46
C ALA A 361 -17.25 8.72 11.15
N TYR A 362 -15.99 9.12 11.14
CA TYR A 362 -15.26 9.61 9.96
C TYR A 362 -14.13 8.65 9.59
N ILE A 363 -14.03 8.38 8.29
CA ILE A 363 -12.99 7.59 7.64
C ILE A 363 -12.37 8.50 6.58
N ALA A 364 -11.06 8.74 6.68
CA ALA A 364 -10.27 9.35 5.63
C ALA A 364 -9.56 8.21 4.86
N PRO A 365 -10.00 7.88 3.63
CA PRO A 365 -9.41 6.81 2.85
C PRO A 365 -7.89 7.00 2.71
N SER A 366 -7.14 5.92 2.85
CA SER A 366 -5.68 5.88 2.70
C SER A 366 -4.89 6.65 3.76
N ARG A 367 -5.55 7.20 4.80
CA ARG A 367 -4.95 8.08 5.81
C ARG A 367 -5.24 7.65 7.25
N PHE A 368 -6.48 7.82 7.72
CA PHE A 368 -6.83 7.53 9.12
C PHE A 368 -8.32 7.22 9.34
N ASN A 369 -8.62 6.65 10.51
CA ASN A 369 -9.99 6.36 10.95
C ASN A 369 -10.25 6.92 12.34
N THR A 370 -11.41 7.52 12.56
CA THR A 370 -11.86 7.90 13.90
C THR A 370 -12.36 6.69 14.69
N MET A 371 -12.35 6.76 16.02
CA MET A 371 -12.57 5.62 16.91
C MET A 371 -13.89 4.87 16.67
N MET A 372 -14.96 5.57 16.29
CA MET A 372 -16.27 4.96 16.04
C MET A 372 -16.38 4.31 14.66
N SER A 373 -15.34 4.35 13.82
CA SER A 373 -15.40 3.66 12.54
C SER A 373 -15.61 2.16 12.78
N SER A 374 -16.42 1.47 11.98
CA SER A 374 -16.75 0.06 12.20
C SER A 374 -15.48 -0.80 12.29
N PHE A 375 -15.51 -1.76 13.20
CA PHE A 375 -14.58 -2.87 13.16
C PHE A 375 -14.95 -3.73 11.95
N GLY A 376 -14.08 -3.85 10.95
CA GLY A 376 -14.32 -4.79 9.85
C GLY A 376 -14.72 -4.24 8.47
N THR A 377 -14.42 -2.99 8.09
CA THR A 377 -14.57 -2.53 6.68
C THR A 377 -13.67 -3.25 5.67
N GLY A 378 -12.83 -4.20 6.07
CA GLY A 378 -11.85 -4.83 5.17
C GLY A 378 -10.79 -3.86 4.62
N ASN A 379 -10.75 -2.62 5.14
CA ASN A 379 -9.91 -1.53 4.67
C ASN A 379 -8.45 -1.68 5.18
N PRO A 380 -7.43 -1.58 4.32
CA PRO A 380 -6.01 -1.70 4.67
C PRO A 380 -5.46 -0.54 5.53
N ASN A 381 -6.19 0.57 5.73
CA ASN A 381 -5.78 1.72 6.58
C ASN A 381 -5.93 1.47 8.08
N ARG A 382 -5.67 0.24 8.51
CA ARG A 382 -5.89 -0.29 9.86
C ARG A 382 -4.98 0.38 10.91
N PHE A 383 -3.92 1.06 10.47
CA PHE A 383 -2.76 1.37 11.32
C PHE A 383 -2.79 2.75 11.95
N LEU A 384 -3.63 3.67 11.46
CA LEU A 384 -3.87 4.97 12.11
C LEU A 384 -5.34 5.14 12.54
N ARG A 385 -5.86 4.17 13.30
CA ARG A 385 -7.13 4.39 14.02
C ARG A 385 -6.84 5.32 15.19
N LEU A 386 -7.31 6.55 15.10
CA LEU A 386 -7.08 7.57 16.11
C LEU A 386 -7.91 7.28 17.35
N ASN A 387 -7.34 7.58 18.52
CA ASN A 387 -8.10 7.57 19.78
C ASN A 387 -8.92 8.86 19.88
N THR A 388 -9.79 9.11 18.89
CA THR A 388 -10.47 10.38 18.68
C THR A 388 -11.84 10.12 18.04
N PHE A 389 -12.91 10.71 18.59
CA PHE A 389 -14.24 10.79 17.98
C PHE A 389 -14.21 11.74 16.78
N SER A 390 -15.01 11.49 15.75
CA SER A 390 -15.13 12.44 14.64
C SER A 390 -15.58 13.81 15.14
N ASN A 391 -14.85 14.84 14.74
CA ASN A 391 -15.07 16.22 15.10
C ASN A 391 -14.52 17.13 13.98
N PRO A 392 -15.38 17.83 13.21
CA PRO A 392 -14.95 18.71 12.13
C PRO A 392 -14.21 19.98 12.61
N GLN A 393 -14.16 20.24 13.92
CA GLN A 393 -13.49 21.40 14.52
C GLN A 393 -12.06 21.12 14.99
N ILE A 394 -11.59 19.87 14.85
CA ILE A 394 -10.19 19.50 15.11
C ILE A 394 -9.57 18.98 13.82
N ARG A 395 -8.25 19.10 13.72
CA ARG A 395 -7.49 18.52 12.60
C ARG A 395 -6.93 17.16 13.00
N CYS A 396 -6.94 16.22 12.06
CA CYS A 396 -6.35 14.89 12.19
C CYS A 396 -5.57 14.66 10.89
N GLY A 397 -4.25 14.62 10.98
CA GLY A 397 -3.38 14.68 9.80
C GLY A 397 -3.73 15.82 8.84
N GLY A 398 -3.83 17.05 9.36
CA GLY A 398 -4.00 18.28 8.56
C GLY A 398 -5.35 18.54 7.97
N GLU A 399 -6.20 17.52 7.86
CA GLU A 399 -7.58 17.69 7.43
C GLU A 399 -8.54 17.75 8.61
N ALA A 400 -9.77 18.21 8.37
CA ALA A 400 -10.82 18.17 9.38
C ALA A 400 -11.07 16.71 9.80
N CYS A 401 -11.06 16.46 11.11
CA CYS A 401 -11.25 15.12 11.68
C CYS A 401 -12.72 14.67 11.69
N GLY A 402 -13.46 15.01 10.64
CA GLY A 402 -14.90 14.88 10.56
C GLY A 402 -15.47 15.80 9.50
N VAL A 403 -16.74 15.58 9.17
CA VAL A 403 -17.47 16.38 8.17
C VAL A 403 -18.55 17.15 8.91
N ALA A 404 -18.52 18.47 8.79
CA ALA A 404 -19.49 19.34 9.41
C ALA A 404 -20.90 18.95 8.98
N GLY A 405 -21.76 18.63 9.94
CA GLY A 405 -23.12 18.26 9.63
C GLY A 405 -23.30 16.83 9.09
N VAL A 406 -22.26 15.98 9.12
CA VAL A 406 -22.36 14.58 8.72
C VAL A 406 -21.64 13.68 9.73
N ALA A 407 -20.31 13.80 9.85
CA ALA A 407 -19.47 12.98 10.72
C ALA A 407 -18.89 13.82 11.87
N ASP A 408 -19.62 13.88 12.98
CA ASP A 408 -19.36 14.71 14.17
C ASP A 408 -19.87 14.00 15.44
N ASN A 409 -19.30 12.84 15.74
CA ASN A 409 -19.54 12.07 16.96
C ASN A 409 -19.38 12.98 18.20
N ALA A 410 -18.37 13.86 18.20
CA ALA A 410 -18.08 14.74 19.34
C ALA A 410 -19.26 15.65 19.70
N ARG A 411 -19.95 16.23 18.71
CA ARG A 411 -21.19 16.98 18.94
C ARG A 411 -22.30 16.11 19.48
N ARG A 412 -22.48 14.90 18.95
CA ARG A 412 -23.52 13.98 19.39
C ARG A 412 -23.32 13.54 20.85
N VAL A 413 -22.09 13.17 21.20
CA VAL A 413 -21.67 12.87 22.57
C VAL A 413 -21.91 14.08 23.48
N SER A 414 -21.50 15.28 23.05
CA SER A 414 -21.66 16.52 23.82
C SER A 414 -23.12 16.88 24.10
N ASN A 415 -24.05 16.53 23.20
CA ASN A 415 -25.48 16.77 23.39
C ASN A 415 -26.08 15.83 24.45
N ASN A 416 -25.57 14.61 24.55
CA ASN A 416 -26.15 13.55 25.37
C ASN A 416 -25.45 13.37 26.73
N MET A 417 -24.19 13.80 26.87
CA MET A 417 -23.36 13.57 28.06
C MET A 417 -24.01 14.04 29.37
N ALA A 418 -24.72 15.18 29.34
CA ALA A 418 -25.39 15.72 30.54
C ALA A 418 -26.60 14.89 30.97
N ALA A 419 -27.29 14.24 30.01
CA ALA A 419 -28.41 13.35 30.31
C ALA A 419 -27.91 12.03 30.93
N VAL A 420 -26.84 11.45 30.38
CA VAL A 420 -26.23 10.22 30.91
C VAL A 420 -25.61 10.46 32.29
N ALA A 421 -24.89 11.57 32.49
CA ALA A 421 -24.33 11.98 33.79
C ALA A 421 -25.40 12.28 34.87
N ALA A 422 -26.68 12.26 34.51
CA ALA A 422 -27.80 12.43 35.41
C ALA A 422 -28.58 11.13 35.65
N TYR A 423 -28.10 9.98 35.14
CA TYR A 423 -28.74 8.69 35.36
C TYR A 423 -28.75 8.29 36.83
N ARG A 424 -27.72 8.64 37.60
CA ARG A 424 -27.72 8.51 39.05
C ARG A 424 -27.18 9.78 39.71
N ALA A 425 -27.58 9.99 40.95
CA ALA A 425 -27.00 11.07 41.75
C ALA A 425 -25.58 10.68 42.14
N ALA A 426 -24.60 11.53 41.83
CA ALA A 426 -23.21 11.30 42.17
C ALA A 426 -23.02 11.11 43.69
N VAL A 427 -22.41 10.00 44.07
CA VAL A 427 -22.05 9.68 45.48
C VAL A 427 -20.56 9.94 45.74
N SER A 428 -19.72 9.81 44.71
CA SER A 428 -18.26 9.96 44.82
C SER A 428 -17.82 11.43 44.88
N ALA A 429 -16.96 11.74 45.85
CA ALA A 429 -16.28 13.04 45.97
C ALA A 429 -14.90 13.06 45.29
N ALA A 430 -14.51 11.98 44.58
CA ALA A 430 -13.21 11.90 43.92
C ALA A 430 -13.10 12.95 42.80
N PRO A 431 -11.97 13.65 42.65
CA PRO A 431 -11.80 14.65 41.60
C PRO A 431 -11.86 14.01 40.22
N ALA A 432 -12.42 14.74 39.25
CA ALA A 432 -12.39 14.33 37.84
C ALA A 432 -10.94 14.15 37.35
N PRO A 433 -10.66 13.13 36.53
CA PRO A 433 -9.41 13.02 35.77
C PRO A 433 -9.12 14.29 34.95
N ASP A 434 -7.83 14.61 34.78
CA ASP A 434 -7.36 15.84 34.12
C ASP A 434 -6.37 15.49 33.00
N PHE A 435 -6.92 15.17 31.82
CA PHE A 435 -6.16 14.90 30.60
C PHE A 435 -6.30 16.08 29.64
N ALA A 436 -5.24 16.40 28.90
CA ALA A 436 -5.26 17.43 27.85
C ALA A 436 -5.08 16.78 26.48
N ALA A 437 -5.65 17.40 25.44
CA ALA A 437 -5.50 16.96 24.05
C ALA A 437 -4.01 16.89 23.68
N ILE A 438 -3.63 15.86 22.92
CA ILE A 438 -2.31 15.71 22.31
C ILE A 438 -2.48 16.02 20.82
N ASP A 439 -1.58 16.82 20.27
CA ASP A 439 -1.51 17.19 18.85
C ASP A 439 -0.48 16.27 18.17
N ASP A 440 -0.89 15.58 17.11
CA ASP A 440 -0.12 14.52 16.45
C ASP A 440 0.90 15.11 15.45
N ASP A 441 1.91 14.33 15.03
CA ASP A 441 2.91 14.63 13.99
C ASP A 441 3.01 13.35 13.15
N THR A 442 2.15 13.25 12.15
CA THR A 442 1.74 11.98 11.55
C THR A 442 2.71 11.49 10.46
N ASP A 443 3.44 12.38 9.78
CA ASP A 443 4.46 11.99 8.80
C ASP A 443 5.92 12.18 9.28
N GLY A 444 6.11 12.76 10.46
CA GLY A 444 7.41 12.87 11.11
C GLY A 444 8.31 13.96 10.52
N ASP A 445 7.73 14.94 9.82
CA ASP A 445 8.46 16.06 9.22
C ASP A 445 8.86 17.14 10.25
N GLY A 446 8.29 17.07 11.45
CA GLY A 446 8.60 17.91 12.60
C GLY A 446 7.63 19.05 12.86
N LEU A 447 6.61 19.25 12.02
CA LEU A 447 5.42 20.04 12.31
C LEU A 447 4.33 19.15 12.92
N ASN A 448 3.49 19.72 13.78
CA ASN A 448 2.32 18.97 14.23
C ASN A 448 1.23 19.05 13.17
N ASP A 449 0.36 18.04 13.09
CA ASP A 449 -0.79 17.93 12.18
C ASP A 449 -1.72 19.15 12.20
N SER A 450 -1.77 19.90 13.30
CA SER A 450 -2.62 21.10 13.38
C SER A 450 -1.99 22.34 12.71
N GLU A 451 -0.69 22.30 12.46
CA GLU A 451 0.14 23.37 11.89
C GLU A 451 0.63 23.05 10.46
N ASP A 452 0.35 21.84 9.98
CA ASP A 452 0.77 21.35 8.67
C ASP A 452 -0.44 21.12 7.74
N ALA A 453 -0.31 21.60 6.50
CA ALA A 453 -1.32 21.47 5.45
C ALA A 453 -1.31 20.09 4.77
N PHE A 454 -0.19 19.36 4.79
CA PHE A 454 -0.07 18.01 4.23
C PHE A 454 0.54 16.97 5.19
N PRO A 455 -0.09 16.66 6.35
CA PRO A 455 0.55 15.92 7.44
C PRO A 455 0.64 14.40 7.27
N PHE A 456 0.57 13.97 6.02
CA PHE A 456 0.83 12.61 5.58
C PHE A 456 1.92 12.58 4.50
N ASP A 457 2.46 13.73 4.11
CA ASP A 457 3.44 13.90 3.05
C ASP A 457 4.50 14.92 3.49
N ALA A 458 5.58 14.39 4.07
CA ALA A 458 6.71 15.15 4.60
C ALA A 458 7.45 16.04 3.58
N ARG A 459 6.99 16.13 2.32
CA ARG A 459 7.54 17.01 1.27
C ARG A 459 6.88 18.39 1.25
N TRP A 460 5.62 18.51 1.66
CA TRP A 460 4.81 19.72 1.48
C TRP A 460 4.23 20.18 2.82
N GLN A 461 4.16 21.50 3.04
CA GLN A 461 3.74 22.05 4.34
C GLN A 461 2.67 23.16 4.22
N THR A 462 2.40 23.69 3.02
CA THR A 462 1.61 24.91 2.81
C THR A 462 0.58 24.81 1.69
N ASP A 463 -0.66 25.17 2.01
CA ASP A 463 -1.81 25.33 1.11
C ASP A 463 -2.60 26.55 1.63
N ARG A 464 -2.49 27.68 0.93
CA ARG A 464 -2.86 29.01 1.44
C ARG A 464 -4.35 29.29 1.39
N ASP A 465 -5.03 28.83 0.35
CA ASP A 465 -6.47 29.01 0.14
C ASP A 465 -7.29 27.76 0.48
N ARG A 466 -6.64 26.60 0.62
CA ARG A 466 -7.19 25.35 1.13
C ARG A 466 -8.09 24.63 0.16
N ASP A 467 -7.74 24.64 -1.10
CA ASP A 467 -8.42 23.87 -2.14
C ASP A 467 -7.89 22.43 -2.27
N GLY A 468 -6.76 22.11 -1.60
CA GLY A 468 -6.13 20.80 -1.59
C GLY A 468 -4.96 20.68 -2.57
N VAL A 469 -4.57 21.74 -3.26
CA VAL A 469 -3.37 21.83 -4.10
C VAL A 469 -2.28 22.60 -3.34
N ALA A 470 -1.02 22.17 -3.43
CA ALA A 470 0.05 22.83 -2.69
C ALA A 470 0.45 24.14 -3.36
N ASP A 471 0.70 25.20 -2.58
CA ASP A 471 1.14 26.54 -3.05
C ASP A 471 2.18 26.50 -4.20
N PRO A 472 3.19 25.61 -4.23
CA PRO A 472 4.20 25.59 -5.30
C PRO A 472 3.72 25.08 -6.67
N VAL A 473 2.55 24.42 -6.74
CA VAL A 473 2.02 23.77 -7.96
C VAL A 473 0.61 24.24 -8.33
N ASP A 474 0.10 25.25 -7.62
CA ASP A 474 -1.17 25.90 -7.86
C ASP A 474 -0.98 27.18 -8.68
N ALA A 475 -1.75 27.34 -9.77
CA ALA A 475 -1.71 28.54 -10.62
C ALA A 475 -2.33 29.77 -9.93
N PHE A 476 -3.28 29.56 -9.00
CA PHE A 476 -3.93 30.60 -8.22
C PHE A 476 -3.90 30.30 -6.71
N PRO A 477 -2.74 30.37 -6.02
CA PRO A 477 -2.55 30.03 -4.60
C PRO A 477 -3.25 30.94 -3.57
N GLY A 478 -4.30 31.66 -3.96
CA GLY A 478 -5.11 32.50 -3.09
C GLY A 478 -6.60 32.49 -3.44
N ASP A 479 -7.04 31.70 -4.43
CA ASP A 479 -8.44 31.54 -4.80
C ASP A 479 -8.87 30.07 -4.67
N PRO A 480 -9.63 29.70 -3.62
CA PRO A 480 -9.97 28.31 -3.37
C PRO A 480 -10.98 27.70 -4.36
N ASN A 481 -11.43 28.46 -5.36
CA ASN A 481 -12.32 27.96 -6.41
C ASN A 481 -11.60 27.80 -7.75
N GLU A 482 -10.30 28.10 -7.79
CA GLU A 482 -9.55 28.11 -9.02
C GLU A 482 -8.13 27.64 -8.80
N PHE A 483 -7.66 26.72 -9.64
CA PHE A 483 -6.33 26.13 -9.52
C PHE A 483 -5.64 25.95 -10.88
N SER A 484 -6.35 26.26 -11.97
CA SER A 484 -5.94 25.96 -13.35
C SER A 484 -6.19 27.15 -14.28
N ASP A 485 -5.27 27.36 -15.21
CA ASP A 485 -5.23 28.45 -16.21
C ASP A 485 -4.79 27.81 -17.54
N LEU A 486 -5.74 27.19 -18.24
CA LEU A 486 -5.44 26.27 -19.35
C LEU A 486 -4.81 27.00 -20.55
N ASP A 487 -5.31 28.19 -20.89
CA ASP A 487 -4.80 29.02 -21.98
C ASP A 487 -3.75 30.06 -21.53
N GLY A 488 -3.56 30.22 -20.22
CA GLY A 488 -2.53 31.06 -19.63
C GLY A 488 -2.85 32.56 -19.73
N ASP A 489 -4.11 32.93 -19.94
CA ASP A 489 -4.53 34.33 -20.07
C ASP A 489 -4.69 35.04 -18.70
N GLY A 490 -4.62 34.26 -17.61
CA GLY A 490 -4.70 34.72 -16.23
C GLY A 490 -6.13 34.79 -15.68
N ILE A 491 -7.12 34.30 -16.43
CA ILE A 491 -8.48 34.01 -15.99
C ILE A 491 -8.54 32.51 -15.67
N GLY A 492 -9.11 32.21 -14.52
CA GLY A 492 -9.31 30.83 -14.11
C GLY A 492 -10.29 30.06 -14.99
N ASP A 493 -10.00 28.78 -15.24
CA ASP A 493 -10.81 27.85 -16.03
C ASP A 493 -12.30 27.77 -15.62
N PHE A 494 -12.61 28.04 -14.34
CA PHE A 494 -13.98 28.04 -13.82
C PHE A 494 -14.75 29.32 -14.18
N GLN A 495 -14.05 30.44 -14.34
CA GLN A 495 -14.62 31.74 -14.71
C GLN A 495 -14.51 32.04 -16.20
N ASP A 496 -13.70 31.28 -16.93
CA ASP A 496 -13.56 31.44 -18.36
C ASP A 496 -14.78 30.92 -19.14
N SER A 497 -15.20 31.70 -20.13
CA SER A 497 -16.24 31.35 -21.08
C SER A 497 -15.73 30.70 -22.37
N ASP A 498 -14.41 30.68 -22.55
CA ASP A 498 -13.64 30.18 -23.70
C ASP A 498 -12.30 29.64 -23.15
N ARG A 499 -12.35 28.50 -22.46
CA ARG A 499 -11.30 28.06 -21.52
C ARG A 499 -9.98 27.71 -22.21
N ASP A 500 -10.04 27.29 -23.46
CA ASP A 500 -8.88 26.89 -24.25
C ASP A 500 -8.43 27.98 -25.24
N GLY A 501 -9.18 29.08 -25.35
CA GLY A 501 -8.79 30.29 -26.07
C GLY A 501 -8.86 30.18 -27.60
N ASP A 502 -9.69 29.28 -28.13
CA ASP A 502 -9.81 29.04 -29.58
C ASP A 502 -10.77 30.01 -30.30
N GLY A 503 -11.58 30.75 -29.52
CA GLY A 503 -12.55 31.72 -29.99
C GLY A 503 -13.98 31.20 -30.09
N VAL A 504 -14.28 29.97 -29.64
CA VAL A 504 -15.60 29.38 -29.53
C VAL A 504 -15.98 29.23 -28.06
N VAL A 505 -17.07 29.89 -27.66
CA VAL A 505 -17.49 29.84 -26.25
C VAL A 505 -17.87 28.42 -25.84
N ASN A 506 -17.48 28.00 -24.62
CA ASN A 506 -17.65 26.66 -24.03
C ASN A 506 -19.06 26.05 -24.21
N VAL A 507 -20.11 26.86 -24.33
CA VAL A 507 -21.51 26.41 -24.49
C VAL A 507 -21.91 26.08 -25.93
N LEU A 508 -21.12 26.55 -26.90
CA LEU A 508 -21.25 26.28 -28.32
C LEU A 508 -20.12 25.39 -28.84
N ASP A 509 -19.13 25.13 -27.99
CA ASP A 509 -18.02 24.24 -28.23
C ASP A 509 -18.37 22.80 -27.81
N ALA A 510 -18.12 21.83 -28.71
CA ALA A 510 -18.26 20.42 -28.38
C ALA A 510 -17.08 19.88 -27.55
N LEU A 511 -15.93 20.56 -27.58
CA LEU A 511 -14.67 20.25 -26.91
C LEU A 511 -14.09 21.50 -26.20
N PRO A 512 -14.70 21.96 -25.10
CA PRO A 512 -14.34 23.24 -24.44
C PRO A 512 -12.95 23.32 -23.76
N ASP A 513 -12.12 22.31 -23.93
CA ASP A 513 -10.79 22.17 -23.31
C ASP A 513 -9.70 21.86 -24.38
N ASP A 514 -10.05 21.88 -25.67
CA ASP A 514 -9.16 21.59 -26.80
C ASP A 514 -9.20 22.72 -27.83
N ALA A 515 -8.19 23.59 -27.76
CA ALA A 515 -8.11 24.80 -28.57
C ALA A 515 -7.97 24.58 -30.10
N THR A 516 -7.99 23.33 -30.55
CA THR A 516 -7.76 22.97 -31.96
C THR A 516 -9.02 22.54 -32.69
N ASP A 517 -10.12 22.26 -31.98
CA ASP A 517 -11.36 21.79 -32.62
C ASP A 517 -12.63 22.04 -31.78
N ALA A 518 -13.67 22.56 -32.42
CA ALA A 518 -14.93 22.92 -31.77
C ALA A 518 -16.15 22.05 -32.20
N VAL A 519 -15.95 21.08 -33.10
CA VAL A 519 -17.05 20.29 -33.71
C VAL A 519 -16.84 18.80 -33.48
N ASP A 520 -17.87 18.10 -33.01
CA ASP A 520 -17.89 16.63 -32.82
C ASP A 520 -19.23 16.10 -33.37
N SER A 521 -19.19 15.59 -34.61
CA SER A 521 -20.37 15.26 -35.43
C SER A 521 -21.08 13.97 -35.01
N ASP A 522 -20.40 13.04 -34.33
CA ASP A 522 -21.00 11.79 -33.86
C ASP A 522 -21.03 11.62 -32.33
N GLN A 523 -20.50 12.62 -31.61
CA GLN A 523 -20.55 12.82 -30.18
C GLN A 523 -19.68 11.82 -29.39
N ASP A 524 -18.53 11.45 -29.94
CA ASP A 524 -17.58 10.53 -29.32
C ASP A 524 -16.47 11.21 -28.50
N ARG A 525 -16.45 12.56 -28.52
CA ARG A 525 -15.52 13.47 -27.85
C ARG A 525 -14.14 13.56 -28.49
N VAL A 526 -13.99 13.15 -29.74
CA VAL A 526 -12.88 13.53 -30.61
C VAL A 526 -13.43 14.54 -31.63
N GLY A 527 -12.66 15.59 -31.90
CA GLY A 527 -13.11 16.64 -32.81
C GLY A 527 -13.05 16.17 -34.26
N ASP A 528 -13.98 16.61 -35.11
CA ASP A 528 -14.10 16.23 -36.51
C ASP A 528 -12.81 16.41 -37.33
N SER A 529 -11.92 17.32 -36.93
CA SER A 529 -10.62 17.57 -37.57
C SER A 529 -9.52 16.62 -37.10
N GLN A 530 -9.68 16.00 -35.93
CA GLN A 530 -8.80 14.97 -35.36
C GLN A 530 -9.37 13.55 -35.46
N ASP A 531 -10.63 13.44 -35.88
CA ASP A 531 -11.37 12.20 -36.04
C ASP A 531 -11.29 11.68 -37.49
N ALA A 532 -10.73 10.48 -37.67
CA ALA A 532 -10.64 9.82 -38.97
C ALA A 532 -12.00 9.29 -39.47
N PHE A 533 -12.97 9.09 -38.57
CA PHE A 533 -14.34 8.65 -38.87
C PHE A 533 -15.41 9.53 -38.16
N PRO A 534 -15.57 10.81 -38.53
CA PRO A 534 -16.43 11.81 -37.84
C PRO A 534 -17.94 11.52 -37.75
N PHE A 535 -18.39 10.36 -38.23
CA PHE A 535 -19.78 9.94 -38.23
C PHE A 535 -20.01 8.55 -37.62
N ASP A 536 -18.95 7.88 -37.15
CA ASP A 536 -19.04 6.60 -36.45
C ASP A 536 -18.42 6.71 -35.05
N ARG A 537 -19.27 7.02 -34.08
CA ARG A 537 -18.99 7.17 -32.64
C ARG A 537 -18.26 6.00 -31.95
N ARG A 538 -17.94 4.93 -32.68
CA ARG A 538 -17.19 3.77 -32.19
C ARG A 538 -15.77 3.72 -32.70
N GLU A 539 -15.36 4.71 -33.48
CA GLU A 539 -14.09 4.71 -34.16
C GLU A 539 -13.66 6.13 -34.46
N SER A 540 -12.47 6.52 -34.01
CA SER A 540 -11.92 7.85 -34.36
C SER A 540 -10.49 7.81 -34.89
N GLY A 541 -9.81 6.67 -34.74
CA GLY A 541 -8.44 6.47 -35.18
C GLY A 541 -8.40 5.62 -36.44
N ASP A 542 -7.56 6.03 -37.38
CA ASP A 542 -7.13 5.24 -38.55
C ASP A 542 -5.60 5.31 -38.60
N ARG A 543 -4.96 4.59 -37.67
CA ARG A 543 -3.57 4.79 -37.30
C ARG A 543 -2.60 4.39 -38.41
N ASP A 544 -2.93 3.38 -39.20
CA ASP A 544 -2.15 2.98 -40.37
C ASP A 544 -2.68 3.56 -41.70
N GLN A 545 -3.78 4.32 -41.62
CA GLN A 545 -4.42 5.04 -42.73
C GLN A 545 -4.93 4.12 -43.84
N ASP A 546 -5.36 2.92 -43.49
CA ASP A 546 -5.88 1.94 -44.45
C ASP A 546 -7.40 2.09 -44.68
N GLY A 547 -8.07 2.93 -43.88
CA GLY A 547 -9.50 3.22 -43.94
C GLY A 547 -10.37 2.26 -43.13
N ILE A 548 -9.76 1.36 -42.37
CA ILE A 548 -10.37 0.57 -41.31
C ILE A 548 -9.98 1.24 -39.99
N GLY A 549 -10.96 1.36 -39.12
CA GLY A 549 -10.73 1.96 -37.83
C GLY A 549 -9.92 1.12 -36.85
N ASP A 550 -9.11 1.77 -36.00
CA ASP A 550 -8.26 1.14 -34.98
C ASP A 550 -9.00 0.11 -34.09
N ILE A 551 -10.29 0.32 -33.78
CA ILE A 551 -11.08 -0.61 -32.96
C ILE A 551 -11.58 -1.80 -33.79
N ALA A 552 -11.88 -1.57 -35.07
CA ALA A 552 -12.26 -2.61 -36.02
C ALA A 552 -11.07 -3.39 -36.56
N ASP A 553 -9.87 -2.81 -36.53
CA ASP A 553 -8.63 -3.42 -36.98
C ASP A 553 -8.06 -4.39 -35.94
N SER A 554 -7.50 -5.49 -36.43
CA SER A 554 -6.78 -6.47 -35.63
C SER A 554 -5.28 -6.20 -35.53
N ASP A 555 -4.76 -5.28 -36.36
CA ASP A 555 -3.37 -4.86 -36.54
C ASP A 555 -3.35 -3.33 -36.76
N ALA A 556 -3.89 -2.58 -35.79
CA ALA A 556 -4.22 -1.15 -35.96
C ALA A 556 -3.02 -0.24 -36.29
N ASP A 557 -1.78 -0.69 -36.09
CA ASP A 557 -0.58 0.06 -36.47
C ASP A 557 0.11 -0.42 -37.77
N GLY A 558 -0.51 -1.40 -38.45
CA GLY A 558 -0.08 -1.89 -39.76
C GLY A 558 1.30 -2.54 -39.76
N ASP A 559 1.82 -2.95 -38.60
CA ASP A 559 3.16 -3.51 -38.47
C ASP A 559 3.25 -5.00 -38.86
N GLY A 560 2.10 -5.61 -39.14
CA GLY A 560 1.97 -7.01 -39.53
C GLY A 560 1.83 -7.96 -38.33
N VAL A 561 1.60 -7.44 -37.12
CA VAL A 561 1.47 -8.20 -35.86
C VAL A 561 0.23 -7.74 -35.10
N ASN A 562 -0.77 -8.63 -35.02
CA ASN A 562 -2.00 -8.34 -34.29
C ASN A 562 -1.80 -7.75 -32.87
N ASP A 563 -2.58 -6.71 -32.55
CA ASP A 563 -2.51 -5.91 -31.31
C ASP A 563 -2.61 -6.71 -30.00
N LEU A 564 -3.20 -7.91 -30.08
CA LEU A 564 -3.27 -8.87 -28.97
C LEU A 564 -2.50 -10.13 -29.32
N SER A 565 -1.43 -10.38 -28.58
CA SER A 565 -0.61 -11.56 -28.76
C SER A 565 -1.17 -12.76 -28.00
N ASP A 566 -1.70 -13.75 -28.71
CA ASP A 566 -2.13 -15.03 -28.11
C ASP A 566 -0.94 -15.91 -27.62
N SER A 567 0.31 -15.50 -27.89
CA SER A 567 1.52 -16.27 -27.57
C SER A 567 2.31 -15.76 -26.36
N ALA A 568 2.14 -14.48 -25.99
CA ALA A 568 2.69 -13.90 -24.77
C ALA A 568 1.54 -13.62 -23.79
N MET A 569 1.71 -13.89 -22.50
CA MET A 569 0.69 -13.66 -21.49
C MET A 569 1.23 -12.74 -20.39
N ASP A 570 0.43 -11.77 -19.96
CA ASP A 570 0.67 -11.00 -18.75
C ASP A 570 -0.01 -11.69 -17.57
N LEU A 571 0.58 -11.56 -16.39
CA LEU A 571 -0.08 -11.85 -15.15
C LEU A 571 -0.74 -10.56 -14.61
N LEU A 572 -2.06 -10.55 -14.57
CA LEU A 572 -2.84 -9.50 -13.95
C LEU A 572 -3.13 -9.87 -12.50
N VAL A 573 -2.95 -8.92 -11.59
CA VAL A 573 -3.08 -9.13 -10.14
C VAL A 573 -3.98 -8.04 -9.56
N VAL A 574 -5.05 -8.45 -8.87
CA VAL A 574 -5.82 -7.54 -8.04
C VAL A 574 -5.03 -7.26 -6.76
N SER A 575 -4.55 -6.04 -6.62
CA SER A 575 -3.91 -5.47 -5.44
C SER A 575 -4.96 -4.70 -4.65
N ALA A 576 -5.64 -5.40 -3.74
CA ALA A 576 -6.79 -4.86 -3.03
C ALA A 576 -6.40 -3.78 -2.02
N GLY A 577 -5.15 -3.76 -1.56
CA GLY A 577 -4.67 -2.80 -0.58
C GLY A 577 -4.52 -1.38 -1.12
N ASN A 578 -4.53 -1.20 -2.43
CA ASN A 578 -4.50 0.11 -3.10
C ASN A 578 -5.52 0.22 -4.24
N ASP A 579 -6.48 -0.71 -4.28
CA ASP A 579 -7.57 -0.72 -5.26
C ASP A 579 -7.14 -0.68 -6.73
N ARG A 580 -6.04 -1.37 -7.04
CA ARG A 580 -5.47 -1.44 -8.40
C ARG A 580 -5.46 -2.85 -8.96
N ILE A 581 -5.57 -2.96 -10.29
CA ILE A 581 -5.12 -4.15 -11.01
C ILE A 581 -3.71 -3.87 -11.52
N LEU A 582 -2.74 -4.62 -11.00
CA LEU A 582 -1.35 -4.54 -11.38
C LEU A 582 -1.07 -5.52 -12.51
N ARG A 583 -0.24 -5.11 -13.47
CA ARG A 583 0.20 -5.94 -14.59
C ARG A 583 1.65 -6.35 -14.40
N PHE A 584 1.92 -7.63 -14.53
CA PHE A 584 3.25 -8.22 -14.53
C PHE A 584 3.48 -8.95 -15.85
N GLU A 585 4.70 -8.88 -16.36
CA GLU A 585 5.12 -9.74 -17.47
C GLU A 585 5.02 -11.21 -17.03
N GLY A 586 4.32 -12.05 -17.79
CA GLY A 586 4.01 -13.41 -17.35
C GLY A 586 5.18 -14.39 -17.41
N ASP A 587 6.30 -14.01 -18.02
CA ASP A 587 7.54 -14.80 -18.07
C ASP A 587 8.54 -14.37 -16.98
N SER A 588 8.74 -13.07 -16.81
CA SER A 588 9.77 -12.47 -15.95
C SER A 588 9.26 -12.16 -14.53
N GLY A 589 7.97 -11.90 -14.40
CA GLY A 589 7.33 -11.39 -13.19
C GLY A 589 7.73 -9.96 -12.82
N MET A 590 8.36 -9.23 -13.75
CA MET A 590 8.60 -7.79 -13.61
C MET A 590 7.29 -7.04 -13.63
N PHE A 591 7.17 -6.08 -12.71
CA PHE A 591 6.06 -5.14 -12.73
C PHE A 591 6.12 -4.30 -14.00
N ALA A 592 5.07 -4.40 -14.81
CA ALA A 592 4.99 -3.72 -16.11
C ALA A 592 4.31 -2.36 -15.95
N ASN A 593 3.08 -2.33 -15.40
CA ASN A 593 2.34 -1.10 -15.14
C ASN A 593 1.13 -1.36 -14.22
N ILE A 594 0.44 -0.30 -13.81
CA ILE A 594 -0.94 -0.37 -13.33
C ILE A 594 -1.84 -0.46 -14.56
N GLU A 595 -2.73 -1.44 -14.58
CA GLU A 595 -3.78 -1.50 -15.59
C GLU A 595 -4.75 -0.33 -15.30
N VAL A 596 -4.76 0.70 -16.16
CA VAL A 596 -5.66 1.85 -16.01
C VAL A 596 -7.09 1.37 -16.28
N ILE A 597 -7.99 1.63 -15.34
CA ILE A 597 -9.41 1.26 -15.40
C ILE A 597 -10.25 2.56 -15.38
N GLY A 598 -9.95 3.52 -16.25
CA GLY A 598 -10.78 4.69 -16.54
C GLY A 598 -11.08 5.64 -15.36
N ASP A 599 -11.64 6.81 -15.64
CA ASP A 599 -11.94 7.84 -14.63
C ASP A 599 -13.29 7.63 -13.90
N PHE A 600 -13.86 6.43 -13.96
CA PHE A 600 -15.19 6.16 -13.43
C PHE A 600 -15.17 5.39 -12.11
N GLN A 601 -15.40 6.13 -11.01
CA GLN A 601 -15.68 5.68 -9.63
C GLN A 601 -14.56 4.88 -8.94
N PRO A 602 -14.34 5.07 -7.62
CA PRO A 602 -13.38 4.26 -6.87
C PRO A 602 -13.80 2.78 -6.89
N VAL A 603 -13.01 1.94 -7.57
CA VAL A 603 -13.22 0.48 -7.59
C VAL A 603 -12.66 -0.12 -6.32
N ALA A 604 -13.52 -0.43 -5.35
CA ALA A 604 -13.10 -1.15 -4.14
C ALA A 604 -13.04 -2.66 -4.39
N PHE A 605 -11.85 -3.28 -4.21
CA PHE A 605 -11.70 -4.74 -4.28
C PHE A 605 -11.84 -5.37 -2.88
N GLY A 606 -13.01 -5.95 -2.62
CA GLY A 606 -13.35 -6.60 -1.35
C GLY A 606 -12.61 -7.92 -1.08
N GLU A 607 -13.02 -8.64 -0.02
CA GLU A 607 -12.36 -9.88 0.45
C GLU A 607 -12.27 -10.97 -0.63
N TYR A 608 -13.26 -11.02 -1.51
CA TYR A 608 -13.46 -12.11 -2.47
C TYR A 608 -13.11 -11.72 -3.91
N GLY A 609 -12.14 -10.82 -4.12
CA GLY A 609 -11.67 -10.46 -5.46
C GLY A 609 -11.48 -11.69 -6.36
N ARG A 610 -11.96 -11.61 -7.59
CA ARG A 610 -11.81 -12.65 -8.63
C ARG A 610 -11.48 -11.98 -9.95
N LEU A 611 -10.70 -12.65 -10.77
CA LEU A 611 -10.26 -12.16 -12.06
C LEU A 611 -10.29 -13.30 -13.08
N ILE A 612 -10.91 -13.09 -14.24
CA ILE A 612 -10.92 -14.05 -15.35
C ILE A 612 -10.76 -13.30 -16.66
N TRP A 613 -9.92 -13.84 -17.54
CA TRP A 613 -9.80 -13.38 -18.92
C TRP A 613 -10.92 -13.99 -19.81
N ASP A 614 -11.66 -13.13 -20.50
CA ASP A 614 -12.61 -13.48 -21.57
C ASP A 614 -11.91 -13.40 -22.93
N ALA A 615 -11.30 -14.52 -23.34
CA ALA A 615 -10.59 -14.62 -24.61
C ALA A 615 -11.46 -14.32 -25.86
N PRO A 616 -12.67 -14.91 -26.03
CA PRO A 616 -13.52 -14.62 -27.20
C PRO A 616 -13.83 -13.14 -27.43
N ARG A 617 -13.83 -12.32 -26.37
CA ARG A 617 -14.15 -10.89 -26.46
C ARG A 617 -13.03 -9.97 -26.00
N LYS A 618 -11.82 -10.51 -25.87
CA LYS A 618 -10.61 -9.75 -25.55
C LYS A 618 -10.81 -8.81 -24.34
N SER A 619 -11.44 -9.31 -23.28
CA SER A 619 -11.85 -8.50 -22.13
C SER A 619 -11.59 -9.18 -20.79
N LEU A 620 -11.44 -8.40 -19.74
CA LEU A 620 -11.19 -8.86 -18.38
C LEU A 620 -12.48 -8.78 -17.56
N LEU A 621 -12.85 -9.85 -16.87
CA LEU A 621 -13.92 -9.85 -15.89
C LEU A 621 -13.31 -9.78 -14.49
N ALA A 622 -13.74 -8.82 -13.68
CA ALA A 622 -13.27 -8.65 -12.31
C ALA A 622 -14.45 -8.60 -11.33
N LEU A 623 -14.27 -9.19 -10.15
CA LEU A 623 -15.18 -9.04 -9.02
C LEU A 623 -14.70 -7.93 -8.10
N ALA A 624 -15.56 -6.95 -7.87
CA ALA A 624 -15.37 -5.85 -6.94
C ALA A 624 -16.57 -5.73 -5.99
N GLU A 625 -16.49 -4.87 -4.97
CA GLU A 625 -17.58 -4.69 -4.00
C GLU A 625 -18.89 -4.20 -4.64
N ALA A 626 -18.77 -3.46 -5.75
CA ALA A 626 -19.90 -2.98 -6.54
C ALA A 626 -20.49 -4.03 -7.51
N GLY A 627 -19.92 -5.24 -7.60
CA GLY A 627 -20.39 -6.32 -8.47
C GLY A 627 -19.34 -6.90 -9.41
N VAL A 628 -19.81 -7.62 -10.45
CA VAL A 628 -18.97 -8.09 -11.56
C VAL A 628 -18.81 -6.95 -12.56
N MET A 629 -17.56 -6.60 -12.87
CA MET A 629 -17.20 -5.60 -13.87
C MET A 629 -16.49 -6.24 -15.05
N ARG A 630 -16.65 -5.65 -16.23
CA ARG A 630 -16.03 -6.09 -17.47
C ARG A 630 -15.22 -4.94 -18.06
N TYR A 631 -13.94 -5.19 -18.32
CA TYR A 631 -13.01 -4.22 -18.87
C TYR A 631 -12.54 -4.68 -20.23
N GLN A 632 -12.71 -3.86 -21.26
CA GLN A 632 -12.15 -4.16 -22.57
C GLN A 632 -10.65 -3.91 -22.55
N ARG A 633 -9.88 -4.86 -23.06
CA ARG A 633 -8.42 -4.76 -23.10
C ARG A 633 -8.02 -4.34 -24.52
N ALA A 634 -8.09 -3.03 -24.80
CA ALA A 634 -7.75 -2.42 -26.10
C ALA A 634 -6.54 -1.45 -26.02
N PRO A 635 -5.86 -1.16 -27.17
CA PRO A 635 -4.63 -0.38 -27.21
C PRO A 635 -4.75 1.12 -26.93
N ILE A 636 -5.82 1.85 -27.31
CA ILE A 636 -5.84 3.34 -27.29
C ILE A 636 -7.17 4.01 -26.86
N SER A 637 -6.99 5.29 -26.50
CA SER A 637 -7.68 6.33 -25.75
C SER A 637 -9.17 6.65 -25.96
N GLN A 638 -10.00 5.80 -26.56
CA GLN A 638 -11.43 6.06 -26.52
C GLN A 638 -12.08 5.46 -25.28
N ALA A 639 -12.88 6.29 -24.60
CA ALA A 639 -13.68 6.02 -23.41
C ALA A 639 -13.80 4.53 -23.09
N GLN A 640 -13.15 4.10 -22.00
CA GLN A 640 -13.37 2.79 -21.43
C GLN A 640 -14.85 2.61 -21.16
N GLN A 641 -15.53 1.96 -22.09
CA GLN A 641 -16.96 1.83 -22.04
C GLN A 641 -17.26 0.80 -20.96
N LEU A 642 -17.84 1.26 -19.84
CA LEU A 642 -18.59 0.39 -18.94
C LEU A 642 -19.75 -0.17 -19.76
N LEU A 643 -19.53 -1.30 -20.44
CA LEU A 643 -20.41 -1.75 -21.52
C LEU A 643 -21.85 -1.99 -21.03
N TYR A 644 -22.08 -2.33 -19.76
CA TYR A 644 -23.40 -2.60 -19.18
C TYR A 644 -23.43 -2.38 -17.65
N PRO A 645 -24.60 -2.15 -17.01
CA PRO A 645 -24.70 -1.84 -15.59
C PRO A 645 -24.05 -2.93 -14.74
N SER A 646 -23.29 -2.48 -13.74
CA SER A 646 -22.81 -3.32 -12.65
C SER A 646 -23.96 -4.17 -12.09
N LEU A 647 -23.67 -5.43 -11.80
CA LEU A 647 -24.48 -6.23 -10.90
C LEU A 647 -24.31 -5.66 -9.47
N SER A 648 -24.90 -4.49 -9.23
CA SER A 648 -24.81 -3.76 -7.97
C SER A 648 -25.68 -4.38 -6.89
N ALA A 649 -25.26 -4.22 -5.63
CA ALA A 649 -26.04 -4.51 -4.44
C ALA A 649 -27.29 -3.60 -4.41
N GLY A 650 -28.34 -4.00 -5.12
CA GLY A 650 -29.52 -3.17 -5.37
C GLY A 650 -30.31 -3.56 -6.63
N SER A 651 -29.70 -4.33 -7.54
CA SER A 651 -30.44 -4.94 -8.65
C SER A 651 -31.50 -5.92 -8.13
N PRO A 652 -32.69 -6.03 -8.77
CA PRO A 652 -33.76 -6.95 -8.34
C PRO A 652 -33.33 -8.43 -8.25
N SER A 653 -32.21 -8.78 -8.89
CA SER A 653 -31.62 -10.12 -8.95
C SER A 653 -30.50 -10.39 -7.93
N LEU A 654 -30.01 -9.38 -7.19
CA LEU A 654 -28.93 -9.48 -6.19
C LEU A 654 -29.25 -8.76 -4.87
N THR A 655 -30.53 -8.49 -4.59
CA THR A 655 -30.96 -7.72 -3.42
C THR A 655 -30.35 -8.24 -2.12
N GLY A 656 -29.48 -7.42 -1.48
CA GLY A 656 -28.93 -7.66 -0.15
C GLY A 656 -27.71 -8.59 -0.04
N ALA A 657 -27.00 -8.86 -1.14
CA ALA A 657 -26.03 -9.96 -1.17
C ALA A 657 -24.78 -9.67 -2.05
N PHE A 658 -23.58 -9.98 -1.52
CA PHE A 658 -22.30 -9.76 -2.24
C PHE A 658 -21.87 -11.02 -3.02
N PRO A 659 -21.49 -10.88 -4.29
CA PRO A 659 -20.92 -12.01 -5.04
C PRO A 659 -19.54 -12.38 -4.48
N SER A 660 -19.21 -13.67 -4.46
CA SER A 660 -17.95 -14.21 -3.88
C SER A 660 -17.09 -15.03 -4.81
N GLY A 661 -17.63 -15.38 -5.97
CA GLY A 661 -16.98 -16.28 -6.90
C GLY A 661 -17.76 -16.31 -8.19
N PHE A 662 -17.08 -16.43 -9.32
CA PHE A 662 -17.74 -16.61 -10.60
C PHE A 662 -16.95 -17.55 -11.51
N ALA A 663 -17.68 -18.28 -12.35
CA ALA A 663 -17.14 -19.22 -13.33
C ALA A 663 -17.88 -19.05 -14.67
N ARG A 664 -17.24 -19.41 -15.78
CA ARG A 664 -17.82 -19.29 -17.11
C ARG A 664 -17.78 -20.62 -17.85
N ASP A 665 -18.76 -20.85 -18.74
CA ASP A 665 -18.73 -21.97 -19.67
C ASP A 665 -18.46 -21.57 -21.14
N ALA A 666 -18.35 -22.59 -21.99
CA ALA A 666 -18.04 -22.42 -23.41
C ALA A 666 -19.19 -21.79 -24.23
N GLN A 667 -20.36 -21.60 -23.63
CA GLN A 667 -21.52 -20.94 -24.24
C GLN A 667 -21.67 -19.50 -23.74
N ASP A 668 -20.64 -18.95 -23.09
CA ASP A 668 -20.61 -17.60 -22.56
C ASP A 668 -21.64 -17.33 -21.47
N ARG A 669 -21.99 -18.37 -20.71
CA ARG A 669 -22.84 -18.23 -19.52
C ARG A 669 -21.95 -18.05 -18.30
N LEU A 670 -22.26 -17.02 -17.51
CA LEU A 670 -21.58 -16.69 -16.27
C LEU A 670 -22.36 -17.25 -15.08
N TYR A 671 -21.70 -18.02 -14.23
CA TYR A 671 -22.23 -18.54 -12.98
C TYR A 671 -21.64 -17.73 -11.84
N VAL A 672 -22.48 -17.17 -10.98
CA VAL A 672 -22.06 -16.32 -9.85
C VAL A 672 -22.55 -16.93 -8.55
N SER A 673 -21.62 -17.14 -7.63
CA SER A 673 -21.87 -17.49 -6.24
C SER A 673 -21.94 -16.23 -5.37
N VAL A 674 -22.72 -16.29 -4.30
CA VAL A 674 -23.10 -15.12 -3.51
C VAL A 674 -23.04 -15.48 -2.02
N THR A 675 -22.29 -14.70 -1.24
CA THR A 675 -21.87 -15.08 0.13
C THR A 675 -22.99 -15.30 1.13
N SER A 676 -24.13 -14.63 0.94
CA SER A 676 -25.27 -14.64 1.87
C SER A 676 -26.42 -15.52 1.39
N ASN A 677 -26.34 -16.04 0.15
CA ASN A 677 -27.41 -16.79 -0.47
C ASN A 677 -26.98 -18.24 -0.69
N ALA A 678 -27.88 -19.19 -0.42
CA ALA A 678 -27.65 -20.60 -0.69
C ALA A 678 -27.97 -20.96 -2.15
N ASP A 679 -27.54 -20.08 -3.07
CA ASP A 679 -27.94 -20.07 -4.47
C ASP A 679 -26.73 -19.98 -5.39
N LEU A 680 -26.92 -20.41 -6.64
CA LEU A 680 -26.00 -20.18 -7.74
C LEU A 680 -26.78 -19.55 -8.89
N SER A 681 -26.41 -18.34 -9.28
CA SER A 681 -27.11 -17.58 -10.31
C SER A 681 -26.39 -17.70 -11.65
N ARG A 682 -27.16 -17.92 -12.72
CA ARG A 682 -26.66 -17.94 -14.10
C ARG A 682 -27.06 -16.67 -14.85
N TYR A 683 -26.12 -16.12 -15.61
CA TYR A 683 -26.29 -14.93 -16.43
C TYR A 683 -25.81 -15.20 -17.86
N ASP A 684 -26.45 -14.53 -18.83
CA ASP A 684 -26.00 -14.51 -20.22
C ASP A 684 -25.15 -13.25 -20.46
N VAL A 685 -23.89 -13.45 -20.85
CA VAL A 685 -22.94 -12.35 -21.07
C VAL A 685 -23.27 -11.55 -22.34
N ILE A 686 -24.09 -12.09 -23.26
CA ILE A 686 -24.45 -11.46 -24.54
C ILE A 686 -25.67 -10.53 -24.42
N ALA A 687 -26.59 -10.81 -23.49
CA ALA A 687 -27.88 -10.11 -23.38
C ALA A 687 -27.94 -9.01 -22.29
N GLY A 688 -26.79 -8.52 -21.81
CA GLY A 688 -26.72 -7.38 -20.88
C GLY A 688 -27.13 -7.68 -19.43
N PHE A 689 -26.74 -8.85 -18.88
CA PHE A 689 -27.10 -9.32 -17.52
C PHE A 689 -28.62 -9.38 -17.24
N ALA A 690 -29.49 -9.15 -18.22
CA ALA A 690 -30.92 -9.40 -18.12
C ALA A 690 -31.16 -10.91 -18.13
N LEU A 691 -32.05 -11.40 -17.26
CA LEU A 691 -32.41 -12.82 -17.18
C LEU A 691 -33.44 -13.18 -18.28
N PRO A 692 -33.11 -14.01 -19.29
CA PRO A 692 -34.14 -14.64 -20.12
C PRO A 692 -34.97 -15.60 -19.26
N ALA A 693 -36.26 -15.74 -19.58
CA ALA A 693 -37.14 -16.66 -18.87
C ALA A 693 -36.60 -18.12 -18.94
N GLY A 694 -36.38 -18.74 -17.78
CA GLY A 694 -35.94 -20.14 -17.66
C GLY A 694 -34.48 -20.36 -17.23
N GLN A 695 -33.76 -19.35 -16.74
CA GLN A 695 -32.41 -19.51 -16.19
C GLN A 695 -32.37 -20.08 -14.76
N LEU A 696 -31.20 -20.63 -14.39
CA LEU A 696 -30.90 -21.15 -13.06
C LEU A 696 -30.96 -20.00 -12.02
N ASN A 697 -32.14 -19.82 -11.43
CA ASN A 697 -32.34 -19.02 -10.23
C ASN A 697 -33.22 -19.86 -9.30
N ARG A 698 -32.57 -20.72 -8.52
CA ARG A 698 -33.26 -21.56 -7.53
C ARG A 698 -32.89 -21.06 -6.14
N PRO A 699 -33.77 -20.23 -5.53
CA PRO A 699 -33.64 -19.88 -4.13
C PRO A 699 -33.52 -21.13 -3.27
N GLN A 700 -32.56 -21.14 -2.36
CA GLN A 700 -32.22 -22.23 -1.45
C GLN A 700 -31.86 -23.54 -2.15
N LEU A 701 -31.12 -23.47 -3.26
CA LEU A 701 -30.63 -24.67 -3.94
C LEU A 701 -29.73 -25.52 -3.02
N PHE A 702 -29.00 -24.87 -2.11
CA PHE A 702 -28.09 -25.50 -1.16
C PHE A 702 -28.56 -25.35 0.28
N ALA A 703 -28.01 -26.18 1.17
CA ALA A 703 -28.28 -26.10 2.61
C ALA A 703 -27.51 -24.97 3.32
N GLN A 704 -26.50 -24.40 2.65
CA GLN A 704 -25.59 -23.37 3.18
C GLN A 704 -25.29 -22.33 2.10
N PRO A 705 -24.92 -21.09 2.47
CA PRO A 705 -24.53 -20.07 1.51
C PRO A 705 -23.35 -20.53 0.64
N THR A 706 -23.36 -20.13 -0.62
CA THR A 706 -22.27 -20.42 -1.55
C THR A 706 -21.06 -19.56 -1.21
N ARG A 707 -19.87 -20.12 -1.42
CA ARG A 707 -18.58 -19.47 -1.12
C ARG A 707 -17.78 -19.22 -2.39
N ASP A 708 -17.68 -20.21 -3.27
CA ASP A 708 -16.98 -20.05 -4.56
C ASP A 708 -17.53 -21.04 -5.59
N VAL A 709 -17.23 -20.81 -6.86
CA VAL A 709 -17.62 -21.68 -7.98
C VAL A 709 -16.47 -21.84 -8.96
N ALA A 710 -16.22 -23.07 -9.41
CA ALA A 710 -15.19 -23.38 -10.40
C ALA A 710 -15.73 -24.38 -11.41
N ARG A 711 -15.26 -24.26 -12.66
CA ARG A 711 -15.61 -25.19 -13.73
C ARG A 711 -14.36 -25.94 -14.17
N THR A 712 -14.40 -27.27 -14.15
CA THR A 712 -13.29 -28.11 -14.59
C THR A 712 -13.24 -28.21 -16.12
N PRO A 713 -12.06 -28.52 -16.71
CA PRO A 713 -11.90 -28.59 -18.17
C PRO A 713 -12.82 -29.61 -18.87
N ASP A 714 -13.24 -30.66 -18.16
CA ASP A 714 -14.22 -31.65 -18.64
C ASP A 714 -15.68 -31.14 -18.64
N GLY A 715 -15.89 -29.88 -18.24
CA GLY A 715 -17.15 -29.17 -18.33
C GLY A 715 -18.03 -29.25 -17.09
N ARG A 716 -17.60 -29.94 -16.03
CA ARG A 716 -18.36 -30.03 -14.77
C ARG A 716 -18.23 -28.75 -13.95
N LEU A 717 -19.33 -28.35 -13.31
CA LEU A 717 -19.41 -27.16 -12.47
C LEU A 717 -19.45 -27.59 -11.00
N TRP A 718 -18.57 -27.00 -10.20
CA TRP A 718 -18.41 -27.30 -8.78
C TRP A 718 -18.60 -26.04 -7.96
N THR A 719 -19.44 -26.13 -6.94
CA THR A 719 -19.71 -25.04 -5.99
C THR A 719 -19.23 -25.45 -4.62
N LEU A 720 -18.47 -24.56 -3.98
CA LEU A 720 -18.04 -24.68 -2.60
C LEU A 720 -19.02 -23.91 -1.71
N LEU A 721 -19.50 -24.55 -0.64
CA LEU A 721 -20.36 -23.92 0.36
C LEU A 721 -19.54 -23.40 1.54
N ARG A 722 -20.10 -22.48 2.33
CA ARG A 722 -19.42 -21.88 3.50
C ARG A 722 -18.97 -22.88 4.56
N ASP A 723 -19.65 -24.01 4.69
CA ASP A 723 -19.30 -25.11 5.60
C ASP A 723 -18.19 -26.02 5.03
N GLY A 724 -17.64 -25.70 3.86
CA GLY A 724 -16.63 -26.47 3.15
C GLY A 724 -17.19 -27.63 2.31
N THR A 725 -18.51 -27.81 2.27
CA THR A 725 -19.13 -28.84 1.43
C THR A 725 -18.95 -28.50 -0.05
N LEU A 726 -18.50 -29.49 -0.83
CA LEU A 726 -18.32 -29.36 -2.26
C LEU A 726 -19.46 -30.07 -3.01
N VAL A 727 -20.11 -29.36 -3.93
CA VAL A 727 -21.28 -29.84 -4.65
C VAL A 727 -21.06 -29.73 -6.16
N GLU A 728 -21.26 -30.83 -6.88
CA GLU A 728 -21.36 -30.83 -8.34
C GLU A 728 -22.75 -30.32 -8.75
N VAL A 729 -22.79 -29.38 -9.69
CA VAL A 729 -24.02 -28.76 -10.19
C VAL A 729 -24.11 -28.98 -11.70
N ASN A 730 -25.24 -29.49 -12.17
CA ASN A 730 -25.50 -29.55 -13.60
C ASN A 730 -25.77 -28.14 -14.16
N ALA A 731 -24.90 -27.66 -15.04
CA ALA A 731 -24.94 -26.32 -15.63
C ALA A 731 -26.23 -26.00 -16.41
N GLU A 732 -26.91 -27.02 -16.94
CA GLU A 732 -28.12 -26.85 -17.77
C GLU A 732 -29.40 -26.73 -16.94
N ASN A 733 -29.57 -27.61 -15.94
CA ASN A 733 -30.82 -27.78 -15.21
C ASN A 733 -30.72 -27.59 -13.69
N GLY A 734 -29.51 -27.38 -13.16
CA GLY A 734 -29.23 -27.13 -11.73
C GLY A 734 -29.45 -28.33 -10.83
N SER A 735 -29.62 -29.53 -11.39
CA SER A 735 -29.64 -30.76 -10.59
C SER A 735 -28.29 -30.98 -9.91
N LEU A 736 -28.35 -31.45 -8.67
CA LEU A 736 -27.17 -31.69 -7.85
C LEU A 736 -26.61 -33.09 -8.15
N GLY A 737 -25.32 -33.15 -8.45
CA GLY A 737 -24.55 -34.37 -8.66
C GLY A 737 -23.90 -34.85 -7.37
N LEU A 738 -22.62 -35.23 -7.44
CA LEU A 738 -21.85 -35.66 -6.28
C LEU A 738 -21.76 -34.56 -5.22
N GLN A 739 -22.01 -34.91 -3.96
CA GLN A 739 -21.84 -34.03 -2.80
C GLN A 739 -20.79 -34.62 -1.86
N LEU A 740 -19.79 -33.81 -1.52
CA LEU A 740 -18.70 -34.18 -0.63
C LEU A 740 -18.74 -33.26 0.61
N PRO A 741 -19.19 -33.76 1.77
CA PRO A 741 -19.27 -32.96 3.00
C PRO A 741 -17.92 -32.40 3.42
N GLY A 742 -17.84 -31.14 3.84
CA GLY A 742 -16.56 -30.45 4.13
C GLY A 742 -15.67 -31.17 5.15
N THR A 743 -16.25 -31.75 6.20
CA THR A 743 -15.54 -32.54 7.21
C THR A 743 -14.86 -33.80 6.64
N SER A 744 -15.41 -34.35 5.55
CA SER A 744 -14.84 -35.51 4.84
C SER A 744 -13.79 -35.12 3.80
N VAL A 745 -13.86 -33.90 3.27
CA VAL A 745 -12.97 -33.39 2.21
C VAL A 745 -11.62 -32.96 2.77
N PHE A 746 -11.59 -32.15 3.83
CA PHE A 746 -10.36 -31.51 4.32
C PHE A 746 -9.73 -32.19 5.54
N ASN A 747 -10.44 -33.05 6.29
CA ASN A 747 -9.89 -33.83 7.41
C ASN A 747 -9.04 -33.00 8.42
N VAL A 748 -9.50 -31.79 8.75
CA VAL A 748 -8.95 -30.95 9.83
C VAL A 748 -10.06 -30.66 10.86
N PRO A 749 -9.73 -30.48 12.16
CA PRO A 749 -10.70 -30.27 13.23
C PRO A 749 -11.39 -28.89 13.19
N ASP A 750 -10.75 -27.89 12.56
CA ASP A 750 -11.15 -26.48 12.58
C ASP A 750 -11.78 -26.04 11.24
N ALA A 751 -12.54 -24.94 11.27
CA ALA A 751 -13.15 -24.35 10.09
C ALA A 751 -12.08 -23.93 9.05
N VAL A 752 -12.18 -24.47 7.85
CA VAL A 752 -11.26 -24.17 6.74
C VAL A 752 -11.70 -22.87 6.07
N ASP A 753 -10.88 -21.81 6.20
CA ASP A 753 -11.14 -20.51 5.57
C ASP A 753 -10.60 -20.48 4.13
N ILE A 754 -11.38 -20.99 3.18
CA ILE A 754 -10.97 -21.08 1.77
C ILE A 754 -11.17 -19.76 1.01
N SER A 755 -10.14 -18.97 0.77
CA SER A 755 -10.29 -17.68 0.07
C SER A 755 -10.55 -17.83 -1.43
N ALA A 756 -10.08 -18.92 -2.06
CA ALA A 756 -10.25 -19.20 -3.48
C ALA A 756 -10.28 -20.70 -3.80
N MET A 757 -11.09 -21.05 -4.80
CA MET A 757 -11.15 -22.35 -5.47
C MET A 757 -10.95 -22.19 -6.98
N ILE A 758 -9.99 -22.91 -7.56
CA ILE A 758 -9.80 -22.97 -9.02
C ILE A 758 -9.75 -24.41 -9.52
N ALA A 759 -10.04 -24.60 -10.81
CA ALA A 759 -9.79 -25.86 -11.49
C ALA A 759 -8.38 -25.87 -12.09
N GLY A 760 -7.63 -26.94 -11.85
CA GLY A 760 -6.35 -27.20 -12.49
C GLY A 760 -6.51 -27.80 -13.90
N PRO A 761 -5.45 -27.78 -14.72
CA PRO A 761 -5.46 -28.33 -16.08
C PRO A 761 -5.77 -29.83 -16.14
N ASP A 762 -5.47 -30.54 -15.05
CA ASP A 762 -5.71 -31.97 -14.85
C ASP A 762 -7.12 -32.30 -14.33
N GLY A 763 -7.98 -31.29 -14.21
CA GLY A 763 -9.35 -31.42 -13.67
C GLY A 763 -9.42 -31.61 -12.16
N ALA A 764 -8.31 -31.43 -11.43
CA ALA A 764 -8.34 -31.33 -9.98
C ALA A 764 -8.84 -29.94 -9.54
N LEU A 765 -9.47 -29.87 -8.38
CA LEU A 765 -9.80 -28.61 -7.71
C LEU A 765 -8.70 -28.24 -6.72
N TRP A 766 -8.35 -26.97 -6.71
CA TRP A 766 -7.29 -26.40 -5.89
C TRP A 766 -7.86 -25.32 -4.99
N PHE A 767 -7.43 -25.29 -3.73
CA PHE A 767 -8.01 -24.41 -2.72
C PHE A 767 -6.93 -23.66 -1.96
N ALA A 768 -7.10 -22.35 -1.84
CA ALA A 768 -6.28 -21.49 -0.99
C ALA A 768 -6.87 -21.47 0.43
N ASP A 769 -6.20 -22.12 1.38
CA ASP A 769 -6.58 -22.07 2.80
C ASP A 769 -5.87 -20.88 3.46
N ARG A 770 -6.64 -19.80 3.61
CA ARG A 770 -6.16 -18.51 4.08
C ARG A 770 -5.74 -18.57 5.56
N ALA A 771 -6.53 -19.23 6.39
CA ALA A 771 -6.21 -19.38 7.81
C ALA A 771 -4.99 -20.31 8.01
N GLY A 772 -4.96 -21.44 7.30
CA GLY A 772 -3.88 -22.42 7.39
C GLY A 772 -2.61 -22.06 6.62
N SER A 773 -2.60 -20.96 5.85
CA SER A 773 -1.49 -20.54 4.97
C SER A 773 -0.95 -21.64 4.06
N ARG A 774 -1.85 -22.45 3.49
CA ARG A 774 -1.51 -23.68 2.75
C ARG A 774 -2.42 -23.86 1.54
N ILE A 775 -1.98 -24.68 0.57
CA ILE A 775 -2.76 -24.98 -0.64
C ILE A 775 -3.16 -26.46 -0.66
N TRP A 776 -4.45 -26.69 -0.88
CA TRP A 776 -5.04 -28.03 -0.99
C TRP A 776 -5.33 -28.38 -2.45
N ARG A 777 -5.28 -29.67 -2.76
CA ARG A 777 -5.67 -30.24 -4.06
C ARG A 777 -6.62 -31.42 -3.84
N LEU A 778 -7.67 -31.50 -4.64
CA LEU A 778 -8.66 -32.57 -4.63
C LEU A 778 -8.92 -33.06 -6.06
N GLN A 779 -8.91 -34.36 -6.30
CA GLN A 779 -9.45 -34.92 -7.54
C GLN A 779 -10.92 -35.31 -7.32
N PRO A 780 -11.90 -34.50 -7.77
CA PRO A 780 -13.30 -34.77 -7.44
C PRO A 780 -13.83 -36.07 -8.06
N ALA A 781 -13.29 -36.47 -9.23
CA ALA A 781 -13.69 -37.67 -9.94
C ALA A 781 -13.34 -38.99 -9.24
N SER A 782 -12.34 -38.99 -8.35
CA SER A 782 -11.88 -40.21 -7.67
C SER A 782 -12.57 -40.45 -6.33
N GLY A 783 -13.37 -39.50 -5.83
CA GLY A 783 -13.91 -39.52 -4.47
C GLY A 783 -12.83 -39.48 -3.37
N ALA A 784 -11.58 -39.15 -3.75
CA ALA A 784 -10.47 -39.03 -2.81
C ALA A 784 -10.64 -37.80 -1.91
N ARG A 785 -9.89 -37.73 -0.81
CA ARG A 785 -9.85 -36.55 0.06
C ARG A 785 -8.90 -35.49 -0.49
N ALA A 786 -9.08 -34.25 -0.07
CA ALA A 786 -8.13 -33.19 -0.40
C ALA A 786 -6.80 -33.45 0.32
N SER A 787 -5.69 -33.19 -0.36
CA SER A 787 -4.34 -33.30 0.18
C SER A 787 -3.64 -31.95 0.13
N ILE A 788 -2.86 -31.63 1.17
CA ILE A 788 -2.01 -30.45 1.18
C ILE A 788 -0.87 -30.65 0.17
N VAL A 789 -0.77 -29.76 -0.80
CA VAL A 789 0.32 -29.74 -1.79
C VAL A 789 1.38 -28.72 -1.38
N VAL A 790 0.96 -27.52 -0.97
CA VAL A 790 1.86 -26.50 -0.43
C VAL A 790 1.60 -26.36 1.06
N ALA A 791 2.60 -26.67 1.89
CA ALA A 791 2.49 -26.63 3.34
C ALA A 791 2.53 -25.19 3.90
N ALA A 792 2.07 -25.03 5.14
CA ALA A 792 2.09 -23.77 5.85
C ALA A 792 3.51 -23.17 5.91
N GLY A 793 3.67 -21.92 5.48
CA GLY A 793 4.94 -21.20 5.48
C GLY A 793 5.95 -21.63 4.42
N ALA A 794 5.60 -22.58 3.53
CA ALA A 794 6.47 -22.99 2.43
C ALA A 794 6.79 -21.78 1.54
N GLY A 795 8.07 -21.45 1.42
CA GLY A 795 8.52 -20.31 0.62
C GLY A 795 8.07 -18.93 1.14
N GLY A 796 7.70 -18.82 2.43
CA GLY A 796 7.17 -17.58 3.01
C GLY A 796 5.68 -17.35 2.75
N LEU A 797 4.96 -18.36 2.24
CA LEU A 797 3.51 -18.27 1.98
C LEU A 797 2.74 -17.88 3.24
N ARG A 798 1.99 -16.78 3.17
CA ARG A 798 1.19 -16.25 4.28
C ARG A 798 -0.17 -15.79 3.78
N GLN A 799 -1.23 -16.38 4.35
CA GLN A 799 -2.62 -16.03 4.05
C GLN A 799 -2.89 -15.95 2.52
N PRO A 800 -2.79 -17.07 1.78
CA PRO A 800 -3.05 -17.05 0.34
C PRO A 800 -4.45 -16.50 0.05
N GLY A 801 -4.56 -15.64 -0.96
CA GLY A 801 -5.80 -15.02 -1.41
C GLY A 801 -6.35 -15.68 -2.66
N GLY A 802 -5.57 -15.66 -3.74
CA GLY A 802 -5.95 -16.15 -5.07
C GLY A 802 -4.94 -17.13 -5.65
N LEU A 803 -5.38 -17.91 -6.65
CA LEU A 803 -4.61 -18.92 -7.35
C LEU A 803 -4.79 -18.78 -8.87
N ALA A 804 -3.74 -19.02 -9.64
CA ALA A 804 -3.85 -19.23 -11.08
C ALA A 804 -2.81 -20.24 -11.58
N PHE A 805 -3.16 -20.98 -12.63
CA PHE A 805 -2.17 -21.74 -13.40
C PHE A 805 -1.64 -20.86 -14.53
N GLY A 806 -0.31 -20.76 -14.61
CA GLY A 806 0.34 -20.09 -15.73
C GLY A 806 0.34 -20.95 -17.00
N PRO A 807 0.60 -20.33 -18.16
CA PRO A 807 0.78 -21.06 -19.42
C PRO A 807 1.97 -22.05 -19.36
N ASP A 808 2.91 -21.83 -18.44
CA ASP A 808 4.03 -22.75 -18.13
C ASP A 808 3.62 -23.96 -17.28
N GLY A 809 2.34 -24.08 -16.92
CA GLY A 809 1.80 -25.17 -16.11
C GLY A 809 2.14 -25.07 -14.62
N ARG A 810 2.76 -23.97 -14.16
CA ARG A 810 3.10 -23.75 -12.76
C ARG A 810 1.95 -23.11 -12.00
N LEU A 811 1.96 -23.27 -10.68
CA LEU A 811 0.97 -22.67 -9.79
C LEU A 811 1.48 -21.33 -9.28
N TYR A 812 0.72 -20.27 -9.55
CA TYR A 812 0.96 -18.92 -9.06
C TYR A 812 -0.02 -18.64 -7.92
N VAL A 813 0.50 -18.10 -6.82
CA VAL A 813 -0.26 -17.90 -5.58
C VAL A 813 -0.08 -16.47 -5.11
N ALA A 814 -1.19 -15.75 -4.97
CA ALA A 814 -1.19 -14.46 -4.29
C ALA A 814 -1.06 -14.68 -2.78
N SER A 815 0.13 -14.40 -2.24
CA SER A 815 0.41 -14.46 -0.80
C SER A 815 0.02 -13.13 -0.17
N THR A 816 -1.26 -13.00 0.19
CA THR A 816 -1.84 -11.73 0.66
C THR A 816 -1.12 -11.19 1.89
N GLY A 817 -0.75 -12.06 2.83
CA GLY A 817 -0.10 -11.64 4.08
C GLY A 817 1.38 -11.26 3.91
N SER A 818 1.99 -11.53 2.76
CA SER A 818 3.38 -11.14 2.47
C SER A 818 3.51 -10.20 1.27
N ASN A 819 2.40 -9.74 0.67
CA ASN A 819 2.37 -8.83 -0.49
C ASN A 819 3.22 -9.32 -1.68
N GLN A 820 3.15 -10.63 -1.97
CA GLN A 820 3.97 -11.26 -3.01
C GLN A 820 3.15 -12.23 -3.86
N ILE A 821 3.58 -12.44 -5.10
CA ILE A 821 3.17 -13.58 -5.92
C ILE A 821 4.24 -14.65 -5.82
N LEU A 822 3.88 -15.80 -5.28
CA LEU A 822 4.77 -16.95 -5.13
C LEU A 822 4.48 -17.96 -6.23
N ARG A 823 5.53 -18.51 -6.85
CA ARG A 823 5.42 -19.53 -7.90
C ARG A 823 5.90 -20.87 -7.40
N PHE A 824 5.06 -21.88 -7.57
CA PHE A 824 5.29 -23.24 -7.08
C PHE A 824 5.27 -24.26 -8.21
N ASP A 825 6.03 -25.33 -8.03
CA ASP A 825 5.84 -26.55 -8.79
C ASP A 825 4.53 -27.23 -8.35
N ALA A 826 3.57 -27.36 -9.26
CA ALA A 826 2.25 -27.89 -8.96
C ALA A 826 2.25 -29.41 -8.65
N SER A 827 3.30 -30.14 -9.01
CA SER A 827 3.40 -31.58 -8.74
C SER A 827 4.08 -31.86 -7.40
N ALA A 828 5.12 -31.09 -7.06
CA ALA A 828 5.95 -31.27 -5.88
C ALA A 828 5.59 -30.34 -4.72
N GLY A 829 4.83 -29.27 -4.96
CA GLY A 829 4.49 -28.25 -3.97
C GLY A 829 5.68 -27.41 -3.49
N GLN A 830 6.81 -27.48 -4.20
CA GLN A 830 8.04 -26.78 -3.86
C GLN A 830 7.99 -25.35 -4.40
N LEU A 831 8.45 -24.39 -3.59
CA LEU A 831 8.64 -23.02 -4.05
C LEU A 831 9.72 -23.01 -5.14
N ILE A 832 9.42 -22.35 -6.25
CA ILE A 832 10.38 -22.07 -7.32
C ILE A 832 11.05 -20.73 -7.04
N ASP A 833 10.24 -19.66 -6.93
CA ASP A 833 10.70 -18.31 -6.62
C ASP A 833 9.55 -17.40 -6.16
N VAL A 834 9.93 -16.21 -5.68
CA VAL A 834 9.02 -15.06 -5.61
C VAL A 834 8.92 -14.49 -7.03
N PHE A 835 7.77 -14.67 -7.66
CA PHE A 835 7.56 -14.29 -9.05
C PHE A 835 7.44 -12.78 -9.20
N SER A 836 6.68 -12.12 -8.31
CA SER A 836 6.51 -10.67 -8.36
C SER A 836 7.80 -9.93 -8.03
N ARG A 837 8.34 -9.18 -9.00
CA ARG A 837 9.50 -8.29 -8.84
C ARG A 837 9.02 -6.84 -8.86
N VAL A 838 8.70 -6.33 -7.67
CA VAL A 838 8.13 -4.99 -7.51
C VAL A 838 8.65 -4.35 -6.23
N ALA A 839 8.79 -3.01 -6.23
CA ALA A 839 9.22 -2.26 -5.06
C ALA A 839 8.22 -2.38 -3.89
N PRO A 840 8.70 -2.29 -2.63
CA PRO A 840 7.82 -2.25 -1.47
C PRO A 840 6.77 -1.14 -1.60
N GLY A 841 5.50 -1.45 -1.29
CA GLY A 841 4.40 -0.49 -1.33
C GLY A 841 3.60 -0.45 -2.64
N VAL A 842 4.12 -1.01 -3.74
CA VAL A 842 3.39 -1.03 -5.02
C VAL A 842 2.30 -2.11 -5.06
N MET A 843 2.59 -3.30 -4.53
CA MET A 843 1.62 -4.38 -4.37
C MET A 843 1.22 -4.48 -2.90
N LEU A 844 -0.08 -4.34 -2.64
CA LEU A 844 -0.65 -4.40 -1.30
C LEU A 844 -1.86 -5.34 -1.32
N GLU A 845 -1.84 -6.33 -0.44
CA GLU A 845 -2.87 -7.36 -0.32
C GLU A 845 -3.30 -7.96 -1.67
N PRO A 846 -2.42 -8.69 -2.39
CA PRO A 846 -2.81 -9.37 -3.61
C PRO A 846 -3.90 -10.40 -3.30
N ARG A 847 -5.05 -10.34 -3.98
CA ARG A 847 -6.23 -11.20 -3.70
C ARG A 847 -6.69 -12.06 -4.86
N ALA A 848 -6.48 -11.63 -6.09
CA ALA A 848 -6.83 -12.39 -7.28
C ALA A 848 -5.74 -12.26 -8.33
N LEU A 849 -5.62 -13.27 -9.18
CA LEU A 849 -4.71 -13.22 -10.32
C LEU A 849 -5.28 -13.99 -11.50
N ALA A 850 -4.98 -13.52 -12.70
CA ALA A 850 -5.34 -14.18 -13.95
C ALA A 850 -4.28 -13.90 -15.02
N PHE A 851 -4.03 -14.89 -15.86
CA PHE A 851 -3.24 -14.67 -17.06
C PHE A 851 -4.14 -14.15 -18.20
N ALA A 852 -3.67 -13.13 -18.90
CA ALA A 852 -4.32 -12.57 -20.08
C ALA A 852 -3.29 -12.38 -21.20
N PRO A 853 -3.65 -12.55 -22.49
CA PRO A 853 -2.81 -12.25 -23.65
C PRO A 853 -2.18 -10.88 -23.50
N SER A 854 -0.86 -10.80 -23.55
CA SER A 854 -0.12 -9.56 -23.32
C SER A 854 -0.61 -8.46 -24.25
N ILE A 855 -0.88 -7.28 -23.68
CA ILE A 855 -1.02 -6.10 -24.52
C ILE A 855 0.38 -5.71 -24.92
N ARG A 856 0.67 -5.83 -26.22
CA ARG A 856 1.96 -5.37 -26.76
C ARG A 856 1.98 -3.84 -26.85
N ASP A 857 0.82 -3.22 -27.10
CA ASP A 857 0.71 -1.77 -27.23
C ASP A 857 -0.41 -1.17 -26.37
N ARG A 858 -0.04 -0.41 -25.33
CA ARG A 858 -0.99 0.42 -24.57
C ARG A 858 -0.55 1.86 -24.31
N TYR A 859 0.60 2.22 -24.87
CA TYR A 859 1.15 3.57 -24.99
C TYR A 859 2.07 3.52 -26.20
N PRO A 860 2.12 4.55 -27.05
CA PRO A 860 2.79 4.50 -28.35
C PRO A 860 4.23 4.06 -28.12
N ARG A 861 4.53 2.81 -28.49
CA ARG A 861 5.89 2.30 -28.56
C ARG A 861 5.98 1.43 -29.78
N ASP A 862 6.05 2.13 -30.91
CA ASP A 862 6.88 1.78 -32.05
C ASP A 862 7.03 0.27 -32.23
N ALA A 863 6.15 -0.30 -33.06
CA ALA A 863 6.50 -1.36 -33.98
C ALA A 863 8.02 -1.45 -34.18
N ALA A 864 8.58 -2.60 -33.82
CA ALA A 864 10.01 -2.92 -33.73
C ALA A 864 10.80 -2.24 -32.59
N ARG A 865 10.68 -2.78 -31.37
CA ARG A 865 11.78 -2.64 -30.39
C ARG A 865 12.94 -3.58 -30.74
N GLN A 866 13.69 -3.18 -31.77
CA GLN A 866 15.14 -3.10 -31.61
C GLN A 866 15.38 -2.41 -30.26
N VAL A 867 16.13 -3.02 -29.34
CA VAL A 867 16.37 -2.42 -28.02
C VAL A 867 17.05 -1.08 -28.27
N ARG A 868 16.39 0.06 -28.04
CA ARG A 868 16.99 1.39 -28.23
C ARG A 868 17.67 1.80 -26.93
N PRO A 869 19.00 1.64 -26.77
CA PRO A 869 19.66 2.00 -25.54
C PRO A 869 19.54 3.50 -25.27
N VAL A 870 19.39 3.88 -24.00
CA VAL A 870 19.49 5.29 -23.59
C VAL A 870 20.85 5.84 -24.03
N LEU A 871 20.84 6.96 -24.75
CA LEU A 871 22.05 7.65 -25.18
C LEU A 871 22.66 8.43 -24.02
N GLY A 872 23.99 8.50 -23.99
CA GLY A 872 24.76 9.16 -22.93
C GLY A 872 25.65 8.20 -22.15
N GLY A 873 25.95 8.57 -20.91
CA GLY A 873 26.89 7.84 -20.05
C GLY A 873 26.27 6.57 -19.46
N TRP A 874 27.07 5.50 -19.40
CA TRP A 874 26.76 4.22 -18.76
C TRP A 874 27.91 3.84 -17.83
N TRP A 875 27.59 3.20 -16.71
CA TRP A 875 28.57 2.82 -15.69
C TRP A 875 28.20 1.51 -14.98
N ASN A 876 29.18 0.98 -14.25
CA ASN A 876 28.99 -0.15 -13.36
C ASN A 876 28.97 0.34 -11.89
N PRO A 877 27.84 0.23 -11.16
CA PRO A 877 27.75 0.67 -9.76
C PRO A 877 28.67 -0.11 -8.81
N GLN A 878 29.10 -1.32 -9.19
CA GLN A 878 30.02 -2.13 -8.41
C GLN A 878 31.49 -1.82 -8.71
N ARG A 879 31.77 -1.00 -9.73
CA ARG A 879 33.12 -0.65 -10.17
C ARG A 879 33.13 0.74 -10.79
N SER A 880 33.12 1.76 -9.93
CA SER A 880 33.08 3.18 -10.33
C SER A 880 34.43 3.69 -10.88
N GLY A 881 34.39 4.76 -11.68
CA GLY A 881 35.60 5.42 -12.22
C GLY A 881 35.93 5.08 -13.68
N HIS A 882 35.13 4.24 -14.33
CA HIS A 882 35.17 3.96 -15.78
C HIS A 882 33.74 3.75 -16.28
N GLY A 883 33.56 3.70 -17.60
CA GLY A 883 32.24 3.47 -18.18
C GLY A 883 32.22 3.59 -19.69
N LEU A 884 31.00 3.64 -20.23
CA LEU A 884 30.75 3.74 -21.66
C LEU A 884 30.03 5.04 -21.95
N GLU A 885 30.31 5.61 -23.11
CA GLU A 885 29.49 6.63 -23.73
C GLU A 885 28.81 6.00 -24.94
N VAL A 886 27.48 5.96 -24.93
CA VAL A 886 26.66 5.35 -25.98
C VAL A 886 26.04 6.45 -26.83
N ALA A 887 26.47 6.54 -28.08
CA ALA A 887 26.02 7.51 -29.06
C ALA A 887 25.44 6.83 -30.29
N ARG A 888 24.45 7.45 -30.94
CA ARG A 888 23.86 6.97 -32.20
C ARG A 888 24.14 7.94 -33.33
N VAL A 889 24.61 7.43 -34.48
CA VAL A 889 24.90 8.20 -35.69
C VAL A 889 24.19 7.51 -36.86
N GLY A 890 22.96 7.92 -37.16
CA GLY A 890 22.10 7.17 -38.07
C GLY A 890 21.91 5.73 -37.58
N ASP A 891 22.16 4.73 -38.42
CA ASP A 891 22.03 3.30 -38.06
C ASP A 891 23.24 2.70 -37.35
N VAL A 892 24.24 3.53 -37.01
CA VAL A 892 25.45 3.10 -36.33
C VAL A 892 25.36 3.45 -34.85
N LEU A 893 25.56 2.46 -33.99
CA LEU A 893 25.83 2.68 -32.58
C LEU A 893 27.34 2.85 -32.40
N ALA A 894 27.74 3.99 -31.83
CA ALA A 894 29.11 4.33 -31.50
C ALA A 894 29.26 4.29 -29.97
N VAL A 895 30.18 3.45 -29.51
CA VAL A 895 30.47 3.24 -28.08
C VAL A 895 31.88 3.69 -27.81
N THR A 896 32.03 4.76 -27.03
CA THR A 896 33.33 5.20 -26.52
C THR A 896 33.53 4.61 -25.13
N TRP A 897 34.49 3.71 -24.98
CA TRP A 897 34.85 3.12 -23.70
C TRP A 897 35.97 3.92 -23.07
N TYR A 898 35.68 4.66 -21.99
CA TYR A 898 36.68 5.37 -21.21
C TYR A 898 37.11 4.52 -20.01
N THR A 899 38.42 4.32 -19.88
CA THR A 899 39.00 3.35 -18.96
C THR A 899 40.47 3.70 -18.68
N TYR A 900 41.25 2.72 -18.22
CA TYR A 900 42.66 2.85 -17.89
C TYR A 900 43.49 1.82 -18.65
N SER A 901 44.68 2.19 -19.10
CA SER A 901 45.69 1.26 -19.61
C SER A 901 46.26 0.38 -18.50
N ASP A 902 47.04 -0.64 -18.85
CA ASP A 902 47.67 -1.55 -17.88
C ASP A 902 48.65 -0.84 -16.93
N ASP A 903 49.22 0.30 -17.35
CA ASP A 903 50.03 1.19 -16.50
C ASP A 903 49.19 2.21 -15.70
N GLY A 904 47.86 2.05 -15.70
CA GLY A 904 46.91 2.82 -14.89
C GLY A 904 46.61 4.23 -15.40
N LYS A 905 47.03 4.56 -16.62
CA LYS A 905 46.79 5.88 -17.22
C LYS A 905 45.41 5.95 -17.88
N PRO A 906 44.72 7.11 -17.82
CA PRO A 906 43.42 7.26 -18.43
C PRO A 906 43.53 7.16 -19.96
N THR A 907 42.71 6.31 -20.56
CA THR A 907 42.68 6.03 -22.00
C THR A 907 41.24 5.82 -22.47
N TRP A 908 41.01 5.89 -23.77
CA TRP A 908 39.70 5.60 -24.36
C TRP A 908 39.83 4.80 -25.65
N TYR A 909 38.81 3.98 -25.92
CA TYR A 909 38.66 3.21 -27.14
C TYR A 909 37.33 3.57 -27.80
N LEU A 910 37.28 3.56 -29.12
CA LEU A 910 36.03 3.72 -29.87
C LEU A 910 35.71 2.43 -30.61
N ALA A 911 34.45 2.01 -30.54
CA ALA A 911 33.89 0.98 -31.39
C ALA A 911 32.61 1.52 -32.03
N ALA A 912 32.46 1.33 -33.34
CA ALA A 912 31.28 1.76 -34.07
C ALA A 912 30.89 0.65 -35.05
N ALA A 913 29.62 0.24 -35.00
CA ALA A 913 29.08 -0.78 -35.88
C ALA A 913 27.57 -0.59 -36.06
N PRO A 914 26.99 -1.06 -37.19
CA PRO A 914 25.55 -1.06 -37.39
C PRO A 914 24.82 -1.75 -36.24
N PHE A 915 23.65 -1.23 -35.89
CA PHE A 915 22.84 -1.76 -34.81
C PHE A 915 21.43 -2.09 -35.29
N SER A 916 20.96 -3.31 -35.03
CA SER A 916 19.67 -3.80 -35.55
C SER A 916 18.90 -4.72 -34.59
N GLY A 917 19.19 -4.69 -33.29
CA GLY A 917 18.57 -5.63 -32.36
C GLY A 917 18.92 -5.42 -30.88
N SER A 918 18.97 -6.50 -30.11
CA SER A 918 19.32 -6.47 -28.67
C SER A 918 20.80 -6.76 -28.39
N VAL A 919 21.57 -7.15 -29.41
CA VAL A 919 23.00 -7.44 -29.29
C VAL A 919 23.75 -6.61 -30.32
N TRP A 920 24.75 -5.88 -29.84
CA TRP A 920 25.65 -5.07 -30.65
C TRP A 920 27.09 -5.56 -30.48
N GLN A 921 27.85 -5.61 -31.56
CA GLN A 921 29.26 -5.99 -31.55
C GLN A 921 30.07 -5.03 -32.41
N GLY A 922 31.24 -4.60 -31.92
CA GLY A 922 32.13 -3.69 -32.62
C GLY A 922 33.61 -4.01 -32.41
N GLU A 923 34.44 -3.57 -33.35
CA GLU A 923 35.91 -3.59 -33.20
C GLU A 923 36.35 -2.42 -32.31
N LEU A 924 37.09 -2.71 -31.23
CA LEU A 924 37.70 -1.67 -30.39
C LEU A 924 38.92 -1.11 -31.10
N ARG A 925 38.92 0.22 -31.31
CA ARG A 925 40.02 0.96 -31.92
C ARG A 925 40.72 1.86 -30.89
N SER A 926 42.04 1.81 -30.90
CA SER A 926 42.90 2.76 -30.20
C SER A 926 43.34 3.85 -31.17
N TYR A 927 43.60 5.06 -30.66
CA TYR A 927 43.93 6.23 -31.47
C TYR A 927 45.25 6.86 -31.05
N ARG A 928 45.94 7.50 -32.01
CA ARG A 928 47.17 8.25 -31.78
C ARG A 928 47.17 9.55 -32.55
N TRP A 929 47.49 10.65 -31.86
CA TRP A 929 47.56 11.99 -32.45
C TRP A 929 48.97 12.30 -32.94
N ASP A 930 49.09 12.77 -34.19
CA ASP A 930 50.38 13.16 -34.77
C ASP A 930 50.69 14.66 -34.67
N GLY A 931 49.80 15.43 -34.04
CA GLY A 931 49.86 16.89 -33.98
C GLY A 931 48.86 17.58 -34.93
N SER A 932 48.25 16.83 -35.86
CA SER A 932 47.30 17.37 -36.84
C SER A 932 46.10 16.46 -37.12
N VAL A 933 46.27 15.15 -37.05
CA VAL A 933 45.21 14.17 -37.30
C VAL A 933 45.38 12.95 -36.40
N ALA A 934 44.26 12.32 -36.06
CA ALA A 934 44.25 11.05 -35.34
C ALA A 934 44.40 9.88 -36.32
N THR A 935 45.29 8.95 -35.99
CA THR A 935 45.41 7.64 -36.65
C THR A 935 44.87 6.56 -35.73
N SER A 936 44.28 5.49 -36.27
CA SER A 936 43.64 4.42 -35.46
C SER A 936 44.12 3.03 -35.85
N GLU A 937 44.17 2.13 -34.88
CA GLU A 937 44.39 0.68 -35.10
C GLU A 937 43.37 -0.16 -34.30
N VAL A 938 43.02 -1.34 -34.81
CA VAL A 938 42.12 -2.28 -34.13
C VAL A 938 42.93 -3.04 -33.07
N VAL A 939 42.49 -2.95 -31.82
CA VAL A 939 43.18 -3.57 -30.66
C VAL A 939 42.34 -4.64 -29.99
N GLY A 940 41.06 -4.77 -30.33
CA GLY A 940 40.17 -5.69 -29.64
C GLY A 940 38.74 -5.71 -30.17
N SER A 941 37.84 -6.25 -29.37
CA SER A 941 36.40 -6.29 -29.66
C SER A 941 35.55 -6.02 -28.42
N VAL A 942 34.34 -5.55 -28.66
CA VAL A 942 33.31 -5.32 -27.64
C VAL A 942 31.99 -5.92 -28.09
N GLN A 943 31.24 -6.47 -27.13
CA GLN A 943 29.84 -6.83 -27.28
C GLN A 943 29.00 -6.18 -26.18
N LEU A 944 27.88 -5.59 -26.56
CA LEU A 944 26.82 -5.17 -25.65
C LEU A 944 25.58 -6.01 -25.91
N SER A 945 25.11 -6.69 -24.86
CA SER A 945 23.83 -7.42 -24.89
C SER A 945 22.83 -6.67 -24.02
N PHE A 946 21.88 -5.97 -24.64
CA PHE A 946 20.87 -5.18 -23.96
C PHE A 946 19.68 -6.05 -23.56
N SER A 947 19.41 -6.11 -22.26
CA SER A 947 18.18 -6.74 -21.74
C SER A 947 17.02 -5.75 -21.63
N SER A 948 17.32 -4.45 -21.65
CA SER A 948 16.37 -3.34 -21.79
C SER A 948 17.11 -2.12 -22.35
N ASP A 949 16.39 -1.03 -22.59
CA ASP A 949 16.98 0.29 -22.90
C ASP A 949 17.88 0.85 -21.77
N ARG A 950 17.79 0.30 -20.56
CA ARG A 950 18.50 0.76 -19.35
C ARG A 950 19.37 -0.30 -18.68
N ALA A 951 19.59 -1.45 -19.32
CA ALA A 951 20.44 -2.50 -18.77
C ALA A 951 21.17 -3.26 -19.88
N ALA A 952 22.48 -3.41 -19.73
CA ALA A 952 23.33 -4.11 -20.69
C ALA A 952 24.39 -4.97 -20.00
N GLU A 953 24.73 -6.10 -20.61
CA GLU A 953 25.95 -6.84 -20.33
C GLU A 953 27.04 -6.38 -21.30
N PHE A 954 28.12 -5.81 -20.77
CA PHE A 954 29.29 -5.34 -21.52
C PHE A 954 30.40 -6.37 -21.45
N SER A 955 30.74 -6.96 -22.59
CA SER A 955 31.85 -7.89 -22.74
C SER A 955 32.92 -7.31 -23.65
N TRP A 956 34.18 -7.42 -23.27
CA TRP A 956 35.30 -6.83 -23.99
C TRP A 956 36.48 -7.80 -24.07
N SER A 957 37.28 -7.65 -25.13
CA SER A 957 38.52 -8.39 -25.35
C SER A 957 39.58 -7.46 -25.91
N LEU A 958 40.72 -7.39 -25.23
CA LEU A 958 41.98 -6.76 -25.64
C LEU A 958 43.04 -7.88 -25.84
N PRO A 959 44.25 -7.59 -26.35
CA PRO A 959 45.23 -8.64 -26.69
C PRO A 959 45.65 -9.50 -25.49
N ASP A 960 45.77 -8.88 -24.32
CA ASP A 960 46.30 -9.51 -23.10
C ASP A 960 45.24 -9.69 -22.00
N SER A 961 44.00 -9.24 -22.22
CA SER A 961 42.93 -9.30 -21.21
C SER A 961 41.52 -9.33 -21.82
N SER A 962 40.57 -9.92 -21.11
CA SER A 962 39.15 -9.89 -21.47
C SER A 962 38.29 -9.93 -20.20
N GLY A 963 37.04 -9.50 -20.32
CA GLY A 963 36.12 -9.48 -19.18
C GLY A 963 34.68 -9.17 -19.57
N THR A 964 33.79 -9.38 -18.61
CA THR A 964 32.37 -9.08 -18.74
C THR A 964 31.88 -8.40 -17.46
N GLU A 965 31.10 -7.33 -17.61
CA GLU A 965 30.51 -6.59 -16.50
C GLU A 965 29.13 -6.04 -16.87
N ARG A 966 28.30 -5.78 -15.85
CA ARG A 966 26.96 -5.22 -16.03
C ARG A 966 27.03 -3.70 -16.03
N MET A 967 26.31 -3.10 -16.97
CA MET A 967 26.23 -1.65 -17.15
C MET A 967 24.79 -1.18 -17.02
N GLN A 968 24.63 0.01 -16.46
CA GLN A 968 23.38 0.75 -16.39
C GLN A 968 23.63 2.23 -16.72
N PRO A 969 22.60 3.02 -17.10
CA PRO A 969 22.75 4.45 -17.32
C PRO A 969 23.38 5.16 -16.12
N LEU A 970 24.31 6.08 -16.40
CA LEU A 970 24.95 6.93 -15.41
C LEU A 970 23.95 7.93 -14.86
N ILE A 971 23.89 8.05 -13.54
CA ILE A 971 23.01 8.99 -12.84
C ILE A 971 23.92 9.95 -12.05
N VAL A 972 24.01 11.19 -12.53
CA VAL A 972 24.78 12.29 -11.94
C VAL A 972 23.84 13.30 -11.24
N GLY A 973 22.57 13.37 -11.65
CA GLY A 973 21.52 14.20 -11.01
C GLY A 973 20.35 13.40 -10.42
N ASN A 974 19.23 14.08 -10.14
CA ASN A 974 18.02 13.46 -9.55
C ASN A 974 17.19 12.65 -10.57
N SER A 975 17.68 12.52 -11.80
CA SER A 975 17.01 11.79 -12.88
C SER A 975 18.02 10.91 -13.62
N SER A 976 17.53 9.75 -14.08
CA SER A 976 18.25 8.85 -15.00
C SER A 976 18.05 9.23 -16.47
N GLU A 977 17.25 10.25 -16.75
CA GLU A 977 16.87 10.66 -18.10
C GLU A 977 17.74 11.84 -18.57
N THR A 978 18.33 11.68 -19.75
CA THR A 978 19.17 12.71 -20.38
C THR A 978 18.32 13.67 -21.21
N GLN A 979 18.51 14.97 -21.01
CA GLN A 979 17.72 16.03 -21.64
C GLN A 979 18.52 16.77 -22.71
N ALA A 980 17.86 17.37 -23.70
CA ALA A 980 18.55 18.18 -24.70
C ALA A 980 19.25 19.40 -24.05
N PRO A 981 20.42 19.81 -24.59
CA PRO A 981 21.16 19.13 -25.65
C PRO A 981 22.04 18.01 -25.05
N THR A 982 21.82 16.74 -25.40
CA THR A 982 22.71 15.62 -25.05
C THR A 982 23.21 14.98 -26.34
N ALA A 983 24.53 14.97 -26.58
CA ALA A 983 25.12 14.36 -27.78
C ALA A 983 26.64 14.20 -27.63
N ALA A 984 27.23 13.36 -28.49
CA ALA A 984 28.64 13.41 -28.82
C ALA A 984 28.88 14.55 -29.84
N TRP A 985 29.92 15.35 -29.64
CA TRP A 985 30.27 16.51 -30.46
C TRP A 985 31.74 16.45 -30.86
N TYR A 986 32.05 16.97 -32.05
CA TYR A 986 33.42 17.02 -32.57
C TYR A 986 33.65 18.29 -33.39
N PRO A 987 34.93 18.71 -33.56
CA PRO A 987 35.27 19.81 -34.45
C PRO A 987 35.53 19.31 -35.88
N PRO A 988 34.76 19.75 -36.89
CA PRO A 988 34.94 19.31 -38.27
C PRO A 988 36.30 19.68 -38.88
N THR A 989 36.90 20.77 -38.41
CA THR A 989 38.18 21.28 -38.91
C THR A 989 39.40 20.61 -38.27
N GLU A 990 39.20 19.81 -37.22
CA GLU A 990 40.25 19.14 -36.46
C GLU A 990 39.76 17.79 -35.91
N SER A 991 39.24 16.94 -36.79
CA SER A 991 38.67 15.65 -36.41
C SER A 991 39.69 14.73 -35.73
N GLY A 992 39.24 14.00 -34.72
CA GLY A 992 40.05 13.03 -33.96
C GLY A 992 39.96 13.21 -32.46
N TRP A 993 39.42 14.34 -31.98
CA TRP A 993 39.06 14.56 -30.59
C TRP A 993 37.62 15.05 -30.50
N GLY A 994 37.03 15.01 -29.32
CA GLY A 994 35.64 15.42 -29.15
C GLY A 994 35.19 15.42 -27.71
N ILE A 995 33.91 15.73 -27.51
CA ILE A 995 33.25 15.67 -26.22
C ILE A 995 31.99 14.82 -26.32
N SER A 996 31.64 14.12 -25.24
CA SER A 996 30.23 13.85 -24.99
C SER A 996 29.73 14.86 -23.98
N PHE A 997 28.54 15.39 -24.22
CA PHE A 997 27.86 16.31 -23.34
C PHE A 997 26.47 15.78 -23.01
N ALA A 998 26.07 15.82 -21.74
CA ALA A 998 24.76 15.37 -21.28
C ALA A 998 24.19 16.23 -20.14
N ARG A 999 22.85 16.35 -20.10
CA ARG A 999 22.10 17.07 -19.06
C ARG A 999 21.17 16.12 -18.29
N GLN A 1000 21.16 16.20 -16.97
CA GLN A 1000 20.23 15.49 -16.07
C GLN A 1000 19.65 16.47 -15.05
N GLY A 1001 18.44 16.98 -15.32
CA GLY A 1001 17.81 18.03 -14.52
C GLY A 1001 18.65 19.32 -14.54
N GLU A 1002 19.08 19.75 -13.35
CA GLU A 1002 19.89 20.95 -13.15
C GLU A 1002 21.41 20.71 -13.31
N ILE A 1003 21.84 19.49 -13.62
CA ILE A 1003 23.26 19.14 -13.74
C ILE A 1003 23.62 18.86 -15.20
N GLY A 1004 24.68 19.50 -15.69
CA GLY A 1004 25.33 19.20 -16.95
C GLY A 1004 26.70 18.55 -16.71
N TYR A 1005 27.05 17.52 -17.48
CA TYR A 1005 28.39 16.95 -17.47
C TYR A 1005 28.91 16.73 -18.89
N ALA A 1006 30.23 16.77 -19.03
CA ALA A 1006 30.95 16.56 -20.27
C ALA A 1006 32.13 15.59 -20.07
N LEU A 1007 32.24 14.60 -20.94
CA LEU A 1007 33.43 13.76 -21.09
C LEU A 1007 34.24 14.28 -22.28
N LEU A 1008 35.46 14.71 -22.04
CA LEU A 1008 36.40 15.15 -23.08
C LEU A 1008 37.31 13.99 -23.47
N PHE A 1009 37.38 13.68 -24.77
CA PHE A 1009 38.27 12.67 -25.35
C PHE A 1009 39.34 13.38 -26.18
N PHE A 1010 40.60 13.33 -25.71
CA PHE A 1010 41.71 14.10 -26.27
C PHE A 1010 43.03 13.32 -26.15
N TYR A 1011 44.17 14.01 -26.31
CA TYR A 1011 45.50 13.39 -26.34
C TYR A 1011 46.50 14.07 -25.43
N ASP A 1012 47.43 13.28 -24.91
CA ASP A 1012 48.58 13.77 -24.16
C ASP A 1012 49.67 14.34 -25.11
N SER A 1013 50.72 14.91 -24.52
CA SER A 1013 51.87 15.49 -25.26
C SER A 1013 52.67 14.49 -26.09
N ALA A 1014 52.52 13.18 -25.84
CA ALA A 1014 53.11 12.10 -26.64
C ALA A 1014 52.18 11.59 -27.75
N GLY A 1015 50.97 12.15 -27.84
CA GLY A 1015 49.92 11.76 -28.79
C GLY A 1015 49.13 10.53 -28.36
N ALA A 1016 49.25 10.08 -27.11
CA ALA A 1016 48.46 8.95 -26.58
C ALA A 1016 47.06 9.41 -26.16
N PRO A 1017 46.02 8.56 -26.32
CA PRO A 1017 44.65 8.94 -26.03
C PRO A 1017 44.43 9.04 -24.52
N THR A 1018 43.69 10.06 -24.10
CA THR A 1018 43.31 10.27 -22.70
C THR A 1018 41.95 10.95 -22.60
N TRP A 1019 41.37 10.98 -21.40
CA TRP A 1019 40.05 11.55 -21.17
C TRP A 1019 40.00 12.42 -19.92
N GLY A 1020 39.01 13.31 -19.87
CA GLY A 1020 38.71 14.17 -18.73
C GLY A 1020 37.21 14.33 -18.54
N LEU A 1021 36.80 14.69 -17.33
CA LEU A 1021 35.41 14.89 -16.92
C LEU A 1021 35.23 16.34 -16.45
N ALA A 1022 34.15 16.98 -16.88
CA ALA A 1022 33.74 18.27 -16.38
C ALA A 1022 32.26 18.20 -16.01
N ALA A 1023 31.85 18.71 -14.84
CA ALA A 1023 30.45 18.65 -14.42
C ALA A 1023 30.09 19.83 -13.50
N GLY A 1024 28.84 20.25 -13.55
CA GLY A 1024 28.31 21.30 -12.69
C GLY A 1024 26.87 21.69 -13.02
N ALA A 1025 26.41 22.81 -12.47
CA ALA A 1025 25.08 23.33 -12.74
C ALA A 1025 24.91 23.65 -14.25
N PHE A 1026 23.81 23.22 -14.84
CA PHE A 1026 23.51 23.43 -16.24
C PHE A 1026 23.06 24.88 -16.47
N ASP A 1027 23.64 25.52 -17.49
CA ASP A 1027 23.19 26.81 -18.03
C ASP A 1027 22.89 26.60 -19.54
N PRO A 1028 21.68 26.96 -20.01
CA PRO A 1028 21.23 26.70 -21.37
C PRO A 1028 21.98 27.49 -22.46
N GLN A 1029 22.76 28.52 -22.10
CA GLN A 1029 23.51 29.36 -23.05
C GLN A 1029 25.02 29.16 -22.96
N ARG A 1030 25.55 28.92 -21.75
CA ARG A 1030 26.99 28.81 -21.54
C ARG A 1030 27.32 27.93 -20.35
N MET A 1031 28.09 26.88 -20.60
CA MET A 1031 28.61 26.01 -19.54
C MET A 1031 30.10 26.22 -19.38
N GLU A 1032 30.55 26.40 -18.14
CA GLU A 1032 31.95 26.59 -17.80
C GLU A 1032 32.26 25.81 -16.52
N PHE A 1033 33.16 24.83 -16.63
CA PHE A 1033 33.45 23.86 -15.58
C PHE A 1033 34.97 23.64 -15.45
N ASP A 1034 35.40 23.24 -14.26
CA ASP A 1034 36.74 22.70 -14.07
C ASP A 1034 36.85 21.35 -14.81
N LEU A 1035 37.92 21.20 -15.60
CA LEU A 1035 38.23 19.95 -16.27
C LEU A 1035 39.07 19.09 -15.34
N LEU A 1036 38.50 17.96 -14.94
CA LEU A 1036 39.12 16.98 -14.05
C LEU A 1036 39.68 15.81 -14.87
N GLN A 1037 40.84 15.30 -14.46
CA GLN A 1037 41.34 14.01 -14.90
C GLN A 1037 41.29 13.03 -13.73
N THR A 1038 40.74 11.87 -13.99
CA THR A 1038 40.61 10.80 -13.01
C THR A 1038 41.75 9.80 -13.18
N PHE A 1039 42.47 9.45 -12.11
CA PHE A 1039 43.60 8.52 -12.13
C PHE A 1039 43.27 7.22 -11.39
N GLY A 1040 43.79 6.10 -11.92
CA GLY A 1040 43.50 4.77 -11.41
C GLY A 1040 44.67 3.79 -11.59
N PRO A 1041 45.73 3.85 -10.75
CA PRO A 1041 46.95 3.04 -10.92
C PRO A 1041 46.70 1.52 -10.85
N THR A 1042 45.58 1.07 -10.24
CA THR A 1042 45.18 -0.34 -10.17
C THR A 1042 43.80 -0.62 -10.79
N ARG A 1043 43.29 0.28 -11.64
CA ARG A 1043 41.92 0.17 -12.21
C ARG A 1043 41.87 -0.21 -13.69
N CYS A 1044 42.97 -0.71 -14.25
CA CYS A 1044 42.95 -1.32 -15.59
C CYS A 1044 41.83 -2.37 -15.70
N PRO A 1045 41.24 -2.61 -16.89
CA PRO A 1045 40.15 -3.58 -17.10
C PRO A 1045 40.37 -4.97 -16.48
N GLY A 1046 41.62 -5.46 -16.48
CA GLY A 1046 42.01 -6.74 -15.87
C GLY A 1046 42.54 -6.67 -14.43
N CYS A 1047 42.62 -5.48 -13.84
CA CYS A 1047 43.18 -5.28 -12.50
C CYS A 1047 42.11 -5.49 -11.41
N PRO A 1048 42.47 -6.06 -10.24
CA PRO A 1048 41.54 -6.36 -9.14
C PRO A 1048 41.06 -5.12 -8.34
N GLY A 1049 40.99 -3.94 -8.97
CA GLY A 1049 40.96 -2.60 -8.36
C GLY A 1049 40.16 -2.44 -7.07
N VAL A 1050 40.83 -1.94 -6.02
CA VAL A 1050 40.28 -1.78 -4.65
C VAL A 1050 40.35 -0.35 -4.11
N GLU A 1051 41.03 0.58 -4.79
CA GLU A 1051 41.24 1.96 -4.32
C GLU A 1051 40.38 2.95 -5.11
N ASP A 1052 39.71 3.88 -4.43
CA ASP A 1052 38.87 4.90 -5.06
C ASP A 1052 39.69 5.78 -6.03
N PRO A 1053 39.11 6.20 -7.17
CA PRO A 1053 39.84 6.99 -8.15
C PRO A 1053 40.15 8.40 -7.64
N ASP A 1054 41.38 8.87 -7.89
CA ASP A 1054 41.80 10.23 -7.57
C ASP A 1054 41.43 11.18 -8.71
N ASN A 1055 40.98 12.40 -8.39
CA ASN A 1055 40.67 13.44 -9.39
C ASN A 1055 41.63 14.62 -9.24
N GLU A 1056 42.24 15.05 -10.33
CA GLU A 1056 43.03 16.29 -10.39
C GLU A 1056 42.43 17.27 -11.38
N THR A 1057 42.33 18.55 -11.01
CA THR A 1057 41.97 19.61 -11.94
C THR A 1057 43.13 19.86 -12.89
N ILE A 1058 42.92 19.54 -14.17
CA ILE A 1058 43.92 19.73 -15.23
C ILE A 1058 43.64 20.96 -16.08
N GLY A 1059 42.54 21.67 -15.83
CA GLY A 1059 42.13 22.71 -16.76
C GLY A 1059 40.73 23.27 -16.57
N SER A 1060 40.26 23.94 -17.61
CA SER A 1060 38.89 24.46 -17.73
C SER A 1060 38.27 24.04 -19.05
N PHE A 1061 36.97 23.79 -19.01
CA PHE A 1061 36.13 23.47 -20.15
C PHE A 1061 35.01 24.49 -20.28
N ARG A 1062 34.86 25.10 -21.46
CA ARG A 1062 33.73 25.96 -21.79
C ARG A 1062 33.02 25.47 -23.03
N PHE A 1063 31.69 25.39 -22.97
CA PHE A 1063 30.85 25.10 -24.12
C PHE A 1063 29.74 26.15 -24.25
N ASP A 1064 29.84 26.97 -25.28
CA ASP A 1064 28.85 27.97 -25.66
C ASP A 1064 27.93 27.35 -26.73
N LEU A 1065 26.69 27.03 -26.36
CA LEU A 1065 25.71 26.44 -27.27
C LEU A 1065 25.14 27.51 -28.21
N GLN A 1066 25.16 27.24 -29.52
CA GLN A 1066 24.64 28.14 -30.56
C GLN A 1066 23.50 27.44 -31.30
N GLY A 1067 22.37 27.29 -30.62
CA GLY A 1067 21.23 26.50 -31.11
C GLY A 1067 21.43 24.99 -30.91
N SER A 1068 20.68 24.19 -31.67
CA SER A 1068 20.60 22.73 -31.47
C SER A 1068 21.62 21.90 -32.25
N SER A 1069 22.44 22.53 -33.09
CA SER A 1069 23.34 21.81 -34.02
C SER A 1069 24.73 22.44 -34.16
N GLN A 1070 25.02 23.49 -33.40
CA GLN A 1070 26.30 24.18 -33.41
C GLN A 1070 26.65 24.66 -32.01
N GLY A 1071 27.93 24.64 -31.67
CA GLY A 1071 28.44 25.25 -30.44
C GLY A 1071 29.91 25.57 -30.56
N ARG A 1072 30.41 26.38 -29.63
CA ARG A 1072 31.83 26.73 -29.53
C ARG A 1072 32.41 26.15 -28.25
N VAL A 1073 33.43 25.32 -28.41
CA VAL A 1073 34.14 24.71 -27.29
C VAL A 1073 35.47 25.42 -27.09
N SER A 1074 35.77 25.78 -25.85
CA SER A 1074 37.12 26.18 -25.44
C SER A 1074 37.62 25.22 -24.36
N VAL A 1075 38.77 24.61 -24.62
CA VAL A 1075 39.44 23.68 -23.70
C VAL A 1075 40.81 24.23 -23.39
N SER A 1076 41.11 24.35 -22.10
CA SER A 1076 42.47 24.56 -21.62
C SER A 1076 42.83 23.44 -20.68
N ALA A 1077 43.55 22.42 -21.14
CA ALA A 1077 44.13 21.38 -20.31
C ALA A 1077 45.67 21.54 -20.25
N SER A 1078 46.23 21.63 -19.06
CA SER A 1078 47.65 21.73 -18.79
C SER A 1078 48.00 20.98 -17.51
N ALA A 1079 48.75 19.88 -17.65
CA ALA A 1079 49.23 19.05 -16.55
C ALA A 1079 50.56 18.38 -16.96
N PRO A 1080 51.33 17.76 -16.05
CA PRO A 1080 52.53 17.02 -16.44
C PRO A 1080 52.22 15.95 -17.50
N GLY A 1081 52.73 16.15 -18.72
CA GLY A 1081 52.48 15.27 -19.86
C GLY A 1081 51.27 15.64 -20.71
N ILE A 1082 50.49 16.67 -20.36
CA ILE A 1082 49.33 17.17 -21.10
C ILE A 1082 49.52 18.65 -21.46
N ASP A 1083 49.37 18.96 -22.75
CA ASP A 1083 49.30 20.33 -23.27
C ASP A 1083 48.25 20.36 -24.39
N TRP A 1084 46.99 20.61 -24.01
CA TRP A 1084 45.86 20.58 -24.94
C TRP A 1084 45.04 21.88 -24.84
N GLN A 1085 45.26 22.78 -25.80
CA GLN A 1085 44.73 24.16 -25.78
C GLN A 1085 43.97 24.46 -27.06
N ARG A 1086 42.65 24.70 -26.95
CA ARG A 1086 41.77 25.06 -28.07
C ARG A 1086 40.81 26.15 -27.62
N SER A 1087 40.68 27.19 -28.42
CA SER A 1087 39.83 28.35 -28.10
C SER A 1087 38.81 28.56 -29.20
N GLU A 1088 37.54 28.65 -28.81
CA GLU A 1088 36.41 28.87 -29.71
C GLU A 1088 36.37 27.93 -30.92
N SER A 1089 36.76 26.66 -30.73
CA SER A 1089 36.63 25.65 -31.77
C SER A 1089 35.16 25.42 -32.07
N GLU A 1090 34.79 25.47 -33.35
CA GLU A 1090 33.43 25.15 -33.79
C GLU A 1090 33.18 23.65 -33.69
N PHE A 1091 32.14 23.29 -32.97
CA PHE A 1091 31.71 21.92 -32.72
C PHE A 1091 30.33 21.70 -33.32
N VAL A 1092 30.15 20.52 -33.90
CA VAL A 1092 28.87 20.03 -34.41
C VAL A 1092 28.56 18.69 -33.75
N PRO A 1093 27.28 18.34 -33.58
CA PRO A 1093 26.93 17.04 -33.02
C PRO A 1093 27.34 15.95 -34.02
N LEU A 1094 28.07 14.95 -33.52
CA LEU A 1094 28.35 13.70 -34.19
C LEU A 1094 27.14 12.77 -34.12
N SER A 1095 26.40 12.81 -33.01
CA SER A 1095 25.29 11.90 -32.72
C SER A 1095 23.93 12.59 -32.68
N ASP A 1096 22.89 11.77 -32.82
CA ASP A 1096 21.52 12.20 -32.60
C ASP A 1096 21.34 12.64 -31.13
N SER A 1097 20.56 13.71 -30.92
CA SER A 1097 20.10 14.10 -29.59
C SER A 1097 18.90 13.23 -29.20
N PRO A 1098 18.77 12.78 -27.93
CA PRO A 1098 17.63 11.98 -27.48
C PRO A 1098 16.29 12.72 -27.60
N THR A 1099 16.34 14.06 -27.68
CA THR A 1099 15.18 14.95 -27.87
C THR A 1099 15.46 16.02 -28.94
N ASP A 1100 14.41 16.56 -29.57
CA ASP A 1100 14.43 17.67 -30.52
C ASP A 1100 14.71 19.01 -29.81
N ALA A 1101 14.79 20.10 -30.58
CA ALA A 1101 15.07 21.42 -30.04
C ALA A 1101 13.96 21.97 -29.12
N ALA A 1102 12.79 21.34 -29.12
CA ALA A 1102 11.65 21.67 -28.26
C ALA A 1102 11.52 20.72 -27.04
N GLY A 1103 12.50 19.82 -26.82
CA GLY A 1103 12.48 18.85 -25.72
C GLY A 1103 11.59 17.63 -25.97
N ARG A 1104 11.03 17.47 -27.18
CA ARG A 1104 10.23 16.29 -27.56
C ARG A 1104 11.16 15.14 -27.99
N PRO A 1105 10.83 13.86 -27.76
CA PRO A 1105 11.59 12.76 -28.37
C PRO A 1105 11.59 12.93 -29.90
N ARG A 1106 12.75 12.91 -30.57
CA ARG A 1106 12.75 12.90 -32.05
C ARG A 1106 12.19 11.55 -32.52
N ALA A 1107 11.11 11.57 -33.30
CA ALA A 1107 10.70 10.41 -34.07
C ALA A 1107 11.81 10.06 -35.08
N PHE A 1108 12.07 8.75 -35.24
CA PHE A 1108 13.09 8.22 -36.13
C PHE A 1108 12.63 8.38 -37.59
N ASP A 1109 13.10 9.41 -38.29
CA ASP A 1109 12.96 9.48 -39.75
C ASP A 1109 14.07 8.64 -40.40
N GLY A 1110 13.67 7.64 -41.18
CA GLY A 1110 14.57 6.74 -41.91
C GLY A 1110 15.16 7.39 -43.16
N GLN A 1111 15.97 8.44 -42.98
CA GLN A 1111 16.83 8.99 -44.04
C GLN A 1111 18.32 8.87 -43.72
#